data_AF-A0A258ENN5-F1
#
_entry.id   AF-A0A258ENN5-F1
#
_cell.length_a   1.000
_cell.length_b   1.000
_cell.length_c   1.000
_cell.angle_alpha   90.00
_cell.angle_beta   90.00
_cell.angle_gamma   90.00
#
_symmetry.space_group_name_H-M   'P 1'
#
loop_
_entity.id
_entity.type
_entity.pdbx_description
1 polymer ?
#
loop_
_entity_poly.entity_id
_entity_poly.type
_entity_poly.pdbx_seq_one_letter_code
_entity_poly.pdbx_strand_id
1 'polypeptide(L)'
;MTDDLDDLRAALKTAPAPEADAKARAMQLAMENFDRLNAPLQGSADAPRSSEDRHKAAPLNGVRRMFHNLTSRPALAATTSVAALIIAVAVILPVADLRIGSPTVAIAPPKAEPTPPIEPVAKTPVTEARAPDPDSATGGTASSVAEAEPPVAPTVATGTDAPASVEVAKPMATVTATDELQRRDLGNAASTLAQSQPAADAEAPVEMAEEAAPVSPAMDGVLLDAEPRLRAEAKAEGDTMAFLPAPATSAPDAVAPPVENTEAYANEAPNPVKVTAEEPVSTFSIDVDTASYAVVRSSLTGGYLPSPDQVRIEEMVNYFPYAYAAPEGEAAFAATVSVMPTPWNPGTRLVTIGIQGALPKVAERPPLNLVFLIDTSGSMEDANKLPLLKQSLSLMLSELRPEDQVAIVTYAGSAGEVLPPTKAGDRAAILAALENLMAGGSTAGAEGLALAYQVAEGMKADGELTRILLATDGDFNVGVSDPDGLEAYVAKQRETGTYLSVLGFGRGNLDDAVMQSLAQNGNGTAAYIDTLSEARKVLVDQLTGALFPIADDVKIQVEWNPATVAEYRLIGYETRALRREDFNNDKIDAGEIGAGTQVTAIYEVTAPGSEALLNDPLRYGTAPAEATAGELGFLRLRWKAPGEDASTLVETPITGAEPASTETRFAAAIAGFGQLLRGSVYLGDWGWDQAIGLALANRGEDAFGYRIEAVNLMRLAQGLSN
;
A
#
# COMPACT_ATOMS: atom_id res chain seq x y z
N MET A 1 -12.41 -45.67 -20.27
CA MET A 1 -11.20 -45.11 -19.64
C MET A 1 -11.63 -44.60 -18.28
N THR A 2 -11.54 -45.48 -17.28
CA THR A 2 -12.06 -45.26 -15.92
C THR A 2 -11.33 -46.09 -14.86
N ASP A 3 -10.51 -47.07 -15.23
CA ASP A 3 -9.78 -47.93 -14.28
C ASP A 3 -8.60 -47.21 -13.61
N ASP A 4 -7.85 -46.40 -14.38
CA ASP A 4 -6.56 -45.81 -14.00
C ASP A 4 -6.56 -45.14 -12.61
N LEU A 5 -7.69 -44.52 -12.22
CA LEU A 5 -7.81 -43.76 -10.97
C LEU A 5 -8.16 -44.64 -9.76
N ASP A 6 -8.84 -45.78 -9.98
CA ASP A 6 -9.08 -46.77 -8.92
C ASP A 6 -7.91 -47.76 -8.79
N ASP A 7 -7.19 -48.07 -9.87
CA ASP A 7 -5.88 -48.74 -9.81
C ASP A 7 -4.87 -47.91 -8.99
N LEU A 8 -4.81 -46.60 -9.20
CA LEU A 8 -3.91 -45.72 -8.43
C LEU A 8 -4.30 -45.63 -6.95
N ARG A 9 -5.60 -45.73 -6.63
CA ARG A 9 -6.10 -45.86 -5.24
C ARG A 9 -5.80 -47.23 -4.64
N ALA A 10 -5.81 -48.30 -5.43
CA ALA A 10 -5.39 -49.63 -4.99
C ALA A 10 -3.89 -49.64 -4.66
N ALA A 11 -3.06 -49.12 -5.58
CA ALA A 11 -1.62 -48.98 -5.41
C ALA A 11 -1.25 -48.20 -4.14
N LEU A 12 -1.87 -47.03 -3.92
CA LEU A 12 -1.66 -46.22 -2.70
C LEU A 12 -2.07 -46.93 -1.40
N LYS A 13 -3.10 -47.79 -1.43
CA LYS A 13 -3.50 -48.62 -0.28
C LYS A 13 -2.59 -49.83 -0.04
N THR A 14 -1.83 -50.24 -1.05
CA THR A 14 -0.82 -51.32 -0.92
C THR A 14 0.59 -50.80 -0.61
N ALA A 15 0.81 -49.49 -0.58
CA ALA A 15 2.09 -48.91 -0.19
C ALA A 15 2.43 -49.29 1.27
N PRO A 16 3.60 -49.88 1.55
CA PRO A 16 3.98 -50.22 2.91
C PRO A 16 4.14 -48.94 3.73
N ALA A 17 3.64 -48.95 4.97
CA ALA A 17 3.84 -47.83 5.90
C ALA A 17 5.36 -47.58 6.10
N PRO A 18 5.82 -46.31 6.12
CA PRO A 18 7.24 -46.02 6.23
C PRO A 18 7.82 -46.57 7.53
N GLU A 19 8.80 -47.46 7.42
CA GLU A 19 9.43 -48.10 8.58
C GLU A 19 9.96 -47.04 9.55
N ALA A 20 9.63 -47.17 10.84
CA ALA A 20 10.05 -46.22 11.87
C ALA A 20 11.58 -46.04 11.87
N ASP A 21 12.34 -47.12 11.68
CA ASP A 21 13.79 -47.10 11.61
C ASP A 21 14.32 -46.36 10.37
N ALA A 22 13.60 -46.40 9.24
CA ALA A 22 13.96 -45.63 8.05
C ALA A 22 13.75 -44.13 8.28
N LYS A 23 12.65 -43.75 8.94
CA LYS A 23 12.41 -42.36 9.37
C LYS A 23 13.46 -41.90 10.40
N ALA A 24 13.81 -42.75 11.37
CA ALA A 24 14.85 -42.45 12.36
C ALA A 24 16.22 -42.24 11.70
N ARG A 25 16.63 -43.12 10.79
CA ARG A 25 17.88 -42.96 10.01
C ARG A 25 17.89 -41.67 9.20
N ALA A 26 16.80 -41.33 8.51
CA ALA A 26 16.70 -40.09 7.73
C ALA A 26 16.78 -38.83 8.63
N MET A 27 16.14 -38.87 9.80
CA MET A 27 16.13 -37.76 10.77
C MET A 27 17.49 -37.57 11.45
N GLN A 28 18.20 -38.66 11.77
CA GLN A 28 19.59 -38.61 12.25
C GLN A 28 20.51 -38.03 11.17
N LEU A 29 20.39 -38.50 9.92
CA LEU A 29 21.22 -38.03 8.81
C LEU A 29 20.93 -36.55 8.47
N ALA A 30 19.72 -36.06 8.72
CA ALA A 30 19.42 -34.62 8.64
C ALA A 30 20.12 -33.82 9.75
N MET A 31 20.13 -34.33 10.99
CA MET A 31 20.84 -33.70 12.12
C MET A 31 22.35 -33.62 11.87
N GLU A 32 22.97 -34.73 11.45
CA GLU A 32 24.40 -34.80 11.12
C GLU A 32 24.79 -33.84 9.97
N ASN A 33 23.87 -33.59 9.03
CA ASN A 33 24.09 -32.58 7.98
C ASN A 33 23.93 -31.14 8.49
N PHE A 34 22.98 -30.87 9.40
CA PHE A 34 22.81 -29.57 10.04
C PHE A 34 24.04 -29.20 10.89
N ASP A 35 24.50 -30.10 11.75
CA ASP A 35 25.69 -29.89 12.58
C ASP A 35 26.95 -29.67 11.73
N ARG A 36 27.09 -30.44 10.64
CA ARG A 36 28.20 -30.29 9.66
C ARG A 36 28.19 -28.95 8.93
N LEU A 37 27.01 -28.36 8.69
CA LEU A 37 26.87 -27.04 8.07
C LEU A 37 27.11 -25.90 9.07
N ASN A 38 26.83 -26.10 10.35
CA ASN A 38 27.02 -25.09 11.40
C ASN A 38 28.42 -25.09 12.03
N ALA A 39 29.15 -26.22 11.98
CA ALA A 39 30.50 -26.34 12.52
C ALA A 39 31.51 -25.27 12.06
N PRO A 40 31.48 -24.74 10.80
CA PRO A 40 32.37 -23.66 10.38
C PRO A 40 31.99 -22.26 10.91
N LEU A 41 30.76 -22.08 11.43
CA LEU A 41 30.20 -20.76 11.75
C LEU A 41 30.40 -20.34 13.23
N GLN A 42 30.79 -21.26 14.11
CA GLN A 42 31.10 -20.93 15.52
C GLN A 42 32.59 -20.63 15.73
N GLY A 43 33.02 -19.47 15.22
CA GLY A 43 34.38 -18.95 15.42
C GLY A 43 34.64 -18.48 16.86
N SER A 44 35.31 -19.32 17.65
CA SER A 44 36.03 -19.01 18.89
C SER A 44 35.34 -18.10 19.93
N ALA A 45 34.82 -18.70 20.99
CA ALA A 45 34.60 -18.00 22.25
C ALA A 45 35.88 -18.04 23.11
N ASP A 46 36.56 -16.90 23.29
CA ASP A 46 37.29 -16.61 24.54
C ASP A 46 37.66 -15.11 24.70
N ALA A 47 37.99 -14.72 25.93
CA ALA A 47 38.45 -13.39 26.40
C ALA A 47 37.47 -12.18 26.28
N PRO A 48 37.02 -11.58 27.41
CA PRO A 48 36.21 -10.37 27.39
C PRO A 48 37.04 -9.11 27.13
N ARG A 49 36.58 -8.23 26.23
CA ARG A 49 37.21 -6.92 25.98
C ARG A 49 36.70 -5.87 26.97
N SER A 50 37.60 -5.30 27.77
CA SER A 50 37.30 -4.23 28.74
C SER A 50 37.10 -2.88 28.05
N SER A 51 35.91 -2.29 28.15
CA SER A 51 35.57 -0.98 27.58
C SER A 51 35.92 0.20 28.51
N GLU A 52 37.19 0.33 28.89
CA GLU A 52 37.71 1.55 29.52
C GLU A 52 37.92 2.68 28.50
N ASP A 53 36.82 3.21 27.94
CA ASP A 53 36.84 4.57 27.35
C ASP A 53 35.47 5.26 27.40
N ARG A 54 34.92 5.38 28.62
CA ARG A 54 33.70 6.18 28.89
C ARG A 54 34.01 7.68 28.89
N HIS A 55 34.05 8.30 27.70
CA HIS A 55 33.93 9.75 27.58
C HIS A 55 32.56 10.21 28.13
N LYS A 56 32.59 10.89 29.28
CA LYS A 56 31.39 11.40 29.96
C LYS A 56 30.75 12.52 29.13
N ALA A 57 29.44 12.42 28.91
CA ALA A 57 28.68 13.47 28.24
C ALA A 57 28.78 14.81 28.99
N ALA A 58 28.99 15.88 28.22
CA ALA A 58 28.98 17.27 28.71
C ALA A 58 28.12 18.12 27.76
N PRO A 59 26.94 18.62 28.19
CA PRO A 59 26.09 19.45 27.35
C PRO A 59 26.70 20.86 27.12
N LEU A 60 26.02 21.66 26.29
CA LEU A 60 26.24 23.11 26.05
C LEU A 60 27.38 23.54 25.09
N ASN A 61 28.33 22.69 24.71
CA ASN A 61 29.42 23.12 23.80
C ASN A 61 29.05 23.19 22.29
N GLY A 62 28.02 22.47 21.83
CA GLY A 62 27.58 22.50 20.42
C GLY A 62 27.00 23.86 19.99
N VAL A 63 26.04 24.37 20.76
CA VAL A 63 25.36 25.66 20.50
C VAL A 63 26.35 26.82 20.38
N ARG A 64 27.43 26.80 21.16
CA ARG A 64 28.46 27.85 21.17
C ARG A 64 29.34 27.85 19.91
N ARG A 65 29.42 26.74 19.16
CA ARG A 65 30.05 26.68 17.83
C ARG A 65 29.13 27.23 16.74
N MET A 66 27.83 26.89 16.79
CA MET A 66 26.84 27.34 15.81
C MET A 66 26.76 28.87 15.72
N PHE A 67 26.74 29.57 16.86
CA PHE A 67 26.69 31.03 16.92
C PHE A 67 27.95 31.75 16.37
N HIS A 68 29.07 31.05 16.18
CA HIS A 68 30.33 31.70 15.74
C HIS A 68 30.51 31.76 14.22
N ASN A 69 29.72 30.99 13.45
CA ASN A 69 29.76 30.99 11.97
C ASN A 69 28.66 31.87 11.33
N LEU A 70 27.76 32.48 12.11
CA LEU A 70 26.53 33.11 11.61
C LEU A 70 26.44 34.63 11.88
N THR A 71 27.57 35.34 11.90
CA THR A 71 27.61 36.80 12.11
C THR A 71 28.51 37.57 11.12
N SER A 72 28.34 37.37 9.82
CA SER A 72 28.92 38.24 8.79
C SER A 72 27.95 39.40 8.46
N ARG A 73 28.19 40.57 9.05
CA ARG A 73 27.27 41.74 8.93
C ARG A 73 27.05 42.36 7.53
N PRO A 74 27.86 42.20 6.46
CA PRO A 74 27.52 42.77 5.16
C PRO A 74 26.40 42.01 4.41
N ALA A 75 26.17 40.72 4.71
CA ALA A 75 25.19 39.91 3.97
C ALA A 75 23.73 40.36 4.18
N LEU A 76 23.40 40.86 5.38
CA LEU A 76 22.02 41.24 5.74
C LEU A 76 21.51 42.56 5.12
N ALA A 77 22.37 43.33 4.46
CA ALA A 77 22.00 44.64 3.88
C ALA A 77 21.50 44.56 2.43
N ALA A 78 21.79 43.44 1.73
CA ALA A 78 21.45 43.28 0.31
C ALA A 78 19.98 42.93 0.10
N THR A 79 19.41 42.04 0.93
CA THR A 79 18.07 41.47 0.73
C THR A 79 16.94 42.46 0.98
N THR A 80 17.03 43.28 2.03
CA THR A 80 16.03 44.33 2.34
C THR A 80 15.92 45.39 1.24
N SER A 81 17.00 45.63 0.50
CA SER A 81 17.04 46.64 -0.56
C SER A 81 16.25 46.23 -1.81
N VAL A 82 16.14 44.92 -2.09
CA VAL A 82 15.41 44.40 -3.26
C VAL A 82 13.90 44.38 -3.02
N ALA A 83 13.46 43.89 -1.85
CA ALA A 83 12.04 43.81 -1.50
C ALA A 83 11.36 45.20 -1.49
N ALA A 84 12.05 46.21 -0.95
CA ALA A 84 11.55 47.59 -0.94
C ALA A 84 11.38 48.18 -2.35
N LEU A 85 12.25 47.82 -3.30
CA LEU A 85 12.19 48.32 -4.67
C LEU A 85 11.01 47.71 -5.45
N ILE A 86 10.74 46.42 -5.26
CA ILE A 86 9.63 45.70 -5.90
C ILE A 86 8.28 46.26 -5.44
N ILE A 87 8.11 46.49 -4.13
CA ILE A 87 6.90 47.09 -3.56
C ILE A 87 6.69 48.52 -4.08
N ALA A 88 7.76 49.31 -4.23
CA ALA A 88 7.65 50.67 -4.77
C ALA A 88 7.20 50.73 -6.25
N VAL A 89 7.57 49.73 -7.06
CA VAL A 89 7.13 49.64 -8.47
C VAL A 89 5.66 49.21 -8.57
N ALA A 90 5.22 48.27 -7.74
CA ALA A 90 3.86 47.71 -7.79
C ALA A 90 2.74 48.70 -7.41
N VAL A 91 3.05 49.80 -6.72
CA VAL A 91 2.06 50.74 -6.15
C VAL A 91 1.78 51.97 -7.03
N ILE A 92 2.57 52.21 -8.08
CA ILE A 92 2.62 53.53 -8.77
C ILE A 92 1.97 53.56 -10.18
N LEU A 93 1.63 52.42 -10.78
CA LEU A 93 1.08 52.38 -12.15
C LEU A 93 -0.29 51.65 -12.24
N PRO A 94 -1.32 52.24 -12.87
CA PRO A 94 -2.63 51.62 -13.05
C PRO A 94 -2.68 50.65 -14.24
N VAL A 95 -3.62 49.70 -14.19
CA VAL A 95 -3.85 48.66 -15.19
C VAL A 95 -4.47 49.21 -16.49
N ALA A 96 -3.96 48.75 -17.64
CA ALA A 96 -4.64 48.82 -18.95
C ALA A 96 -4.18 47.63 -19.83
N ASP A 97 -5.11 47.06 -20.60
CA ASP A 97 -4.87 45.90 -21.47
C ASP A 97 -3.88 46.16 -22.62
N LEU A 98 -3.05 45.14 -22.94
CA LEU A 98 -2.44 44.98 -24.27
C LEU A 98 -2.02 43.52 -24.52
N ARG A 99 -2.67 42.87 -25.48
CA ARG A 99 -2.25 41.57 -26.05
C ARG A 99 -1.17 41.79 -27.12
N ILE A 100 -0.12 40.96 -27.20
CA ILE A 100 0.63 40.64 -28.45
C ILE A 100 1.67 39.51 -28.22
N GLY A 101 1.75 38.58 -29.18
CA GLY A 101 2.99 38.01 -29.76
C GLY A 101 3.96 37.17 -28.91
N SER A 102 4.05 35.88 -29.21
CA SER A 102 5.18 35.00 -28.83
C SER A 102 6.49 35.40 -29.53
N PRO A 103 7.68 35.17 -28.93
CA PRO A 103 8.96 35.52 -29.52
C PRO A 103 9.49 34.49 -30.54
N THR A 104 10.00 34.96 -31.67
CA THR A 104 10.66 34.12 -32.68
C THR A 104 12.17 34.05 -32.45
N VAL A 105 12.74 32.83 -32.38
CA VAL A 105 14.19 32.61 -32.49
C VAL A 105 14.52 32.20 -33.93
N ALA A 106 15.52 32.84 -34.54
CA ALA A 106 15.92 32.59 -35.93
C ALA A 106 17.17 31.71 -36.02
N ILE A 107 17.07 30.60 -36.76
CA ILE A 107 18.20 29.74 -37.16
C ILE A 107 18.13 29.57 -38.68
N ALA A 108 19.27 29.63 -39.36
CA ALA A 108 19.35 29.61 -40.82
C ALA A 108 19.21 28.18 -41.40
N PRO A 109 18.48 27.99 -42.51
CA PRO A 109 18.25 26.68 -43.10
C PRO A 109 19.45 26.17 -43.94
N PRO A 110 19.74 24.86 -43.92
CA PRO A 110 20.68 24.24 -44.86
C PRO A 110 20.07 24.06 -46.26
N LYS A 111 20.93 23.66 -47.21
CA LYS A 111 20.67 23.61 -48.66
C LYS A 111 20.11 22.24 -49.10
N ALA A 112 19.11 22.24 -49.99
CA ALA A 112 18.57 21.04 -50.63
C ALA A 112 18.60 21.16 -52.17
N GLU A 113 18.61 20.03 -52.87
CA GLU A 113 18.66 19.93 -54.35
C GLU A 113 17.26 19.64 -54.97
N PRO A 114 17.04 19.96 -56.26
CA PRO A 114 15.68 20.08 -56.81
C PRO A 114 15.10 18.77 -57.39
N THR A 115 13.77 18.68 -57.37
CA THR A 115 12.94 17.68 -58.08
C THR A 115 11.92 18.42 -58.96
N PRO A 116 11.60 17.97 -60.19
CA PRO A 116 10.96 18.82 -61.21
C PRO A 116 9.43 19.01 -61.05
N PRO A 117 8.85 20.03 -61.72
CA PRO A 117 7.44 20.43 -61.55
C PRO A 117 6.44 19.64 -62.42
N ILE A 118 5.16 19.72 -62.06
CA ILE A 118 4.01 19.28 -62.86
C ILE A 118 3.02 20.46 -63.00
N GLU A 119 2.41 20.61 -64.19
CA GLU A 119 1.56 21.75 -64.56
C GLU A 119 0.10 21.62 -64.07
N PRO A 120 -0.64 22.74 -63.91
CA PRO A 120 -2.04 22.74 -63.45
C PRO A 120 -3.05 22.52 -64.59
N VAL A 121 -4.22 21.96 -64.25
CA VAL A 121 -5.37 21.79 -65.19
C VAL A 121 -6.62 22.52 -64.67
N ALA A 122 -7.44 22.99 -65.62
CA ALA A 122 -8.44 24.04 -65.45
C ALA A 122 -9.72 23.68 -64.64
N LYS A 123 -10.45 24.74 -64.25
CA LYS A 123 -11.85 24.69 -63.78
C LYS A 123 -12.81 25.05 -64.91
N THR A 124 -13.96 24.40 -64.96
CA THR A 124 -15.18 24.82 -65.70
C THR A 124 -16.44 24.38 -64.92
N PRO A 125 -17.63 24.96 -65.18
CA PRO A 125 -18.53 25.34 -64.08
C PRO A 125 -19.83 24.53 -63.95
N VAL A 126 -20.58 24.81 -62.87
CA VAL A 126 -21.96 24.36 -62.63
C VAL A 126 -22.92 25.50 -62.96
N THR A 127 -24.05 25.18 -63.60
CA THR A 127 -25.06 26.17 -64.04
C THR A 127 -26.48 25.73 -63.63
N GLU A 128 -27.21 26.68 -63.05
CA GLU A 128 -28.68 26.80 -62.89
C GLU A 128 -29.58 25.56 -62.66
N ALA A 129 -30.15 25.54 -61.45
CA ALA A 129 -31.58 25.53 -61.13
C ALA A 129 -32.61 24.80 -62.05
N ARG A 130 -33.54 24.05 -61.42
CA ARG A 130 -34.99 24.39 -61.32
C ARG A 130 -35.84 23.18 -60.90
N ALA A 131 -36.74 23.37 -59.94
CA ALA A 131 -37.83 22.43 -59.65
C ALA A 131 -39.10 22.75 -60.46
N PRO A 132 -39.92 21.72 -60.76
CA PRO A 132 -41.37 21.86 -60.78
C PRO A 132 -42.09 20.80 -59.92
N ASP A 133 -43.40 20.97 -59.77
CA ASP A 133 -44.26 20.39 -58.73
C ASP A 133 -44.60 18.89 -58.89
N PRO A 134 -44.96 18.20 -57.78
CA PRO A 134 -45.73 16.95 -57.80
C PRO A 134 -47.25 17.22 -57.79
N ASP A 135 -48.07 16.32 -58.36
CA ASP A 135 -49.54 16.42 -58.23
C ASP A 135 -50.25 15.04 -58.20
N SER A 136 -51.17 14.90 -57.24
CA SER A 136 -52.16 13.83 -57.04
C SER A 136 -51.63 12.40 -56.74
N ALA A 137 -52.32 11.54 -55.96
CA ALA A 137 -53.67 11.64 -55.38
C ALA A 137 -53.88 10.90 -54.04
N THR A 138 -54.81 11.43 -53.23
CA THR A 138 -55.72 10.77 -52.25
C THR A 138 -55.21 10.01 -51.01
N GLY A 139 -55.43 10.63 -49.83
CA GLY A 139 -56.07 9.99 -48.65
C GLY A 139 -55.18 9.68 -47.43
N GLY A 140 -55.45 10.21 -46.22
CA GLY A 140 -56.42 11.24 -45.82
C GLY A 140 -56.51 11.47 -44.29
N THR A 141 -56.80 12.72 -43.88
CA THR A 141 -57.13 13.22 -42.51
C THR A 141 -56.10 12.97 -41.37
N ALA A 142 -55.41 13.96 -40.76
CA ALA A 142 -55.82 15.21 -40.07
C ALA A 142 -56.41 14.99 -38.64
N SER A 143 -56.18 15.80 -37.60
CA SER A 143 -55.32 17.00 -37.35
C SER A 143 -55.43 17.40 -35.84
N SER A 144 -54.58 18.23 -35.19
CA SER A 144 -53.22 18.74 -35.48
C SER A 144 -52.64 19.55 -34.28
N VAL A 145 -51.32 19.44 -34.04
CA VAL A 145 -50.33 20.49 -33.64
C VAL A 145 -50.80 21.83 -33.01
N ALA A 146 -50.20 22.24 -31.88
CA ALA A 146 -49.80 23.65 -31.61
C ALA A 146 -48.83 23.83 -30.41
N GLU A 147 -47.86 24.73 -30.60
CA GLU A 147 -46.72 25.17 -29.78
C GLU A 147 -46.98 26.06 -28.53
N ALA A 148 -45.91 26.15 -27.69
CA ALA A 148 -45.38 27.34 -26.98
C ALA A 148 -46.01 27.90 -25.69
N GLU A 149 -45.16 28.64 -24.96
CA GLU A 149 -45.29 29.17 -23.58
C GLU A 149 -45.72 30.68 -23.56
N PRO A 150 -45.77 31.39 -22.40
CA PRO A 150 -45.87 31.00 -20.98
C PRO A 150 -47.18 31.62 -20.39
N PRO A 151 -47.26 32.57 -19.40
CA PRO A 151 -46.55 32.79 -18.10
C PRO A 151 -47.51 33.03 -16.89
N VAL A 152 -46.92 33.47 -15.75
CA VAL A 152 -47.54 34.16 -14.57
C VAL A 152 -48.15 33.27 -13.46
N ALA A 153 -47.80 33.58 -12.20
CA ALA A 153 -48.31 32.96 -10.97
C ALA A 153 -49.46 33.79 -10.32
N PRO A 154 -50.16 33.25 -9.30
CA PRO A 154 -50.11 33.94 -8.00
C PRO A 154 -50.20 33.06 -6.73
N THR A 155 -49.28 33.33 -5.79
CA THR A 155 -49.54 33.82 -4.42
C THR A 155 -50.63 33.20 -3.51
N VAL A 156 -50.18 32.43 -2.49
CA VAL A 156 -50.51 32.46 -1.03
C VAL A 156 -51.97 32.60 -0.52
N ALA A 157 -52.41 31.69 0.37
CA ALA A 157 -53.17 31.93 1.66
C ALA A 157 -53.86 30.64 2.21
N THR A 158 -53.38 29.98 3.28
CA THR A 158 -53.79 30.04 4.72
C THR A 158 -55.13 29.42 5.17
N GLY A 159 -55.10 28.63 6.26
CA GLY A 159 -56.26 28.18 7.08
C GLY A 159 -56.45 26.64 7.11
N THR A 160 -56.29 25.93 8.23
CA THR A 160 -57.27 25.67 9.32
C THR A 160 -58.60 25.05 8.83
N ASP A 161 -59.13 23.96 9.39
CA ASP A 161 -59.02 23.45 10.77
C ASP A 161 -59.20 21.90 10.87
N ALA A 162 -58.99 21.31 12.06
CA ALA A 162 -59.32 19.91 12.39
C ALA A 162 -60.73 19.81 13.05
N PRO A 163 -61.37 18.62 13.24
CA PRO A 163 -60.97 17.71 14.33
C PRO A 163 -61.32 16.18 14.20
N ALA A 164 -60.84 15.41 15.18
CA ALA A 164 -61.45 14.22 15.83
C ALA A 164 -61.74 12.90 15.06
N SER A 165 -60.80 11.95 15.20
CA SER A 165 -60.93 10.65 15.92
C SER A 165 -62.19 9.76 15.83
N VAL A 166 -61.97 8.45 15.59
CA VAL A 166 -62.84 7.32 16.00
C VAL A 166 -61.98 6.14 16.52
N GLU A 167 -62.48 5.42 17.54
CA GLU A 167 -61.85 4.25 18.21
C GLU A 167 -61.85 2.96 17.35
N VAL A 168 -60.80 2.12 17.34
CA VAL A 168 -60.29 1.18 18.38
C VAL A 168 -61.22 -0.01 18.69
N ALA A 169 -60.71 -1.23 18.50
CA ALA A 169 -61.28 -2.48 19.02
C ALA A 169 -60.19 -3.50 19.43
N LYS A 170 -60.36 -4.07 20.63
CA LYS A 170 -59.65 -5.20 21.30
C LYS A 170 -60.70 -5.83 22.28
N PRO A 171 -60.48 -6.93 23.05
CA PRO A 171 -59.23 -7.66 23.38
C PRO A 171 -59.39 -9.22 23.40
N MET A 172 -58.50 -9.91 24.14
CA MET A 172 -58.60 -11.26 24.75
C MET A 172 -58.33 -12.50 23.85
N ALA A 173 -57.72 -13.59 24.35
CA ALA A 173 -57.00 -13.81 25.63
C ALA A 173 -56.00 -14.99 25.56
N THR A 174 -55.11 -15.09 26.56
CA THR A 174 -54.06 -16.10 26.73
C THR A 174 -54.55 -17.40 27.39
N VAL A 175 -54.03 -18.56 26.98
CA VAL A 175 -54.06 -19.84 27.72
C VAL A 175 -52.70 -20.56 27.56
N THR A 176 -52.31 -21.40 28.52
CA THR A 176 -50.98 -22.03 28.65
C THR A 176 -51.01 -23.56 28.72
N ALA A 177 -49.84 -24.16 28.41
CA ALA A 177 -49.33 -25.48 28.84
C ALA A 177 -49.80 -26.79 28.15
N THR A 178 -48.81 -27.68 27.90
CA THR A 178 -48.82 -29.20 27.96
C THR A 178 -49.93 -29.98 27.21
N ASP A 179 -49.72 -31.10 26.50
CA ASP A 179 -48.64 -32.11 26.53
C ASP A 179 -48.73 -33.11 25.32
N GLU A 180 -47.83 -34.11 25.29
CA GLU A 180 -47.91 -35.47 24.69
C GLU A 180 -48.16 -35.75 23.18
N LEU A 181 -47.16 -36.42 22.56
CA LEU A 181 -47.25 -37.58 21.62
C LEU A 181 -47.92 -37.40 20.22
N GLN A 182 -47.52 -38.07 19.12
CA GLN A 182 -46.87 -39.37 18.96
C GLN A 182 -46.18 -39.63 17.58
N ARG A 183 -44.91 -40.07 17.60
CA ARG A 183 -44.16 -40.94 16.63
C ARG A 183 -44.50 -40.96 15.12
N ARG A 184 -43.52 -40.59 14.29
CA ARG A 184 -42.80 -41.45 13.29
C ARG A 184 -41.69 -40.63 12.61
N ASP A 185 -40.38 -40.89 12.69
CA ASP A 185 -39.55 -42.12 12.84
C ASP A 185 -39.11 -42.77 11.51
N LEU A 186 -38.10 -42.14 10.89
CA LEU A 186 -37.03 -42.72 10.05
C LEU A 186 -35.82 -41.76 10.14
N GLY A 187 -34.57 -42.17 10.39
CA GLY A 187 -34.12 -43.47 10.89
C GLY A 187 -32.63 -43.78 10.66
N ASN A 188 -31.75 -43.44 11.63
CA ASN A 188 -30.47 -44.11 11.95
C ASN A 188 -29.32 -44.09 10.90
N ALA A 189 -28.03 -44.36 11.22
CA ALA A 189 -27.25 -44.61 12.47
C ALA A 189 -25.73 -44.53 12.08
N ALA A 190 -24.68 -44.61 12.92
CA ALA A 190 -24.30 -44.38 14.35
C ALA A 190 -22.73 -44.39 14.36
N SER A 191 -21.88 -44.38 15.41
CA SER A 191 -21.86 -44.53 16.89
C SER A 191 -20.67 -43.66 17.39
N THR A 192 -20.59 -43.01 18.56
CA THR A 192 -20.74 -43.37 20.00
C THR A 192 -19.62 -44.22 20.64
N LEU A 193 -19.33 -43.88 21.91
CA LEU A 193 -18.38 -44.50 22.89
C LEU A 193 -16.90 -44.06 22.79
N ALA A 194 -16.16 -43.79 23.89
CA ALA A 194 -16.49 -43.77 25.33
C ALA A 194 -15.61 -42.78 26.14
N GLN A 195 -15.95 -42.56 27.42
CA GLN A 195 -15.20 -41.73 28.39
C GLN A 195 -14.31 -42.59 29.31
N SER A 196 -13.22 -42.00 29.84
CA SER A 196 -12.61 -42.43 31.12
C SER A 196 -11.71 -41.35 31.73
N GLN A 197 -11.99 -40.97 32.99
CA GLN A 197 -11.01 -40.38 33.92
C GLN A 197 -10.34 -41.50 34.74
N PRO A 198 -9.26 -41.19 35.48
CA PRO A 198 -9.40 -41.21 36.94
C PRO A 198 -8.90 -39.91 37.62
N ALA A 199 -8.92 -39.90 38.96
CA ALA A 199 -8.83 -38.70 39.80
C ALA A 199 -7.46 -38.52 40.49
N ALA A 200 -7.39 -37.53 41.40
CA ALA A 200 -6.18 -37.05 42.07
C ALA A 200 -5.78 -37.85 43.33
N ASP A 201 -4.56 -37.56 43.81
CA ASP A 201 -4.13 -37.72 45.20
C ASP A 201 -3.16 -36.56 45.56
N ALA A 202 -2.78 -36.39 46.84
CA ALA A 202 -2.28 -35.13 47.38
C ALA A 202 -1.03 -35.21 48.30
N GLU A 203 -0.67 -34.04 48.86
CA GLU A 203 0.20 -33.76 50.03
C GLU A 203 1.75 -33.69 49.89
N ALA A 204 2.22 -32.44 50.06
CA ALA A 204 3.26 -32.00 51.01
C ALA A 204 4.78 -32.09 50.66
N PRO A 205 5.65 -31.25 51.29
CA PRO A 205 6.99 -30.92 50.79
C PRO A 205 8.15 -31.41 51.67
N VAL A 206 9.39 -31.13 51.24
CA VAL A 206 10.63 -31.27 52.04
C VAL A 206 11.53 -30.04 51.84
N GLU A 207 12.18 -29.58 52.92
CA GLU A 207 13.07 -28.41 52.94
C GLU A 207 14.57 -28.75 52.78
N MET A 208 15.34 -27.76 52.34
CA MET A 208 16.69 -27.34 52.79
C MET A 208 17.68 -28.39 53.34
N ALA A 209 18.89 -28.46 52.74
CA ALA A 209 20.15 -28.31 53.50
C ALA A 209 21.40 -28.09 52.60
N GLU A 210 22.28 -27.25 53.12
CA GLU A 210 23.63 -26.84 52.67
C GLU A 210 24.72 -27.71 53.31
N GLU A 211 25.83 -28.01 52.60
CA GLU A 211 27.18 -28.12 53.21
C GLU A 211 28.30 -27.93 52.16
N ALA A 212 29.57 -27.85 52.60
CA ALA A 212 30.63 -27.07 51.92
C ALA A 212 31.91 -27.86 51.49
N ALA A 213 32.88 -27.12 50.92
CA ALA A 213 34.17 -27.60 50.39
C ALA A 213 35.22 -27.93 51.51
N PRO A 214 36.37 -28.56 51.19
CA PRO A 214 37.58 -27.87 50.66
C PRO A 214 38.31 -28.73 49.57
N VAL A 215 39.54 -28.50 49.06
CA VAL A 215 40.70 -27.63 49.39
C VAL A 215 41.50 -27.26 48.11
N SER A 216 42.35 -26.21 48.16
CA SER A 216 43.43 -25.95 47.18
C SER A 216 44.79 -26.54 47.63
N PRO A 217 45.82 -26.54 46.77
CA PRO A 217 46.99 -25.69 47.09
C PRO A 217 47.51 -24.88 45.90
N ALA A 218 48.39 -23.91 46.18
CA ALA A 218 49.00 -22.98 45.21
C ALA A 218 50.53 -23.16 45.10
N MET A 219 51.13 -22.55 44.07
CA MET A 219 52.51 -22.03 44.10
C MET A 219 52.58 -20.71 43.33
N ASP A 220 53.54 -19.86 43.70
CA ASP A 220 53.65 -18.45 43.27
C ASP A 220 55.14 -18.00 43.27
N GLY A 221 55.47 -16.94 42.52
CA GLY A 221 56.84 -16.43 42.28
C GLY A 221 57.57 -17.13 41.11
N VAL A 222 58.51 -16.49 40.40
CA VAL A 222 59.37 -15.33 40.73
C VAL A 222 59.64 -14.43 39.49
N LEU A 223 59.94 -13.15 39.72
CA LEU A 223 60.22 -12.10 38.71
C LEU A 223 61.58 -12.26 37.99
N LEU A 224 61.77 -11.56 36.86
CA LEU A 224 62.78 -10.48 36.72
C LEU A 224 62.75 -9.76 35.36
N ASP A 225 62.94 -8.44 35.36
CA ASP A 225 63.09 -7.58 34.17
C ASP A 225 64.50 -7.65 33.55
N ALA A 226 64.63 -7.37 32.23
CA ALA A 226 65.65 -6.47 31.66
C ALA A 226 65.56 -6.30 30.12
N GLU A 227 65.28 -5.08 29.67
CA GLU A 227 65.81 -4.51 28.41
C GLU A 227 67.15 -3.76 28.70
N PRO A 228 67.86 -3.19 27.70
CA PRO A 228 68.27 -3.73 26.39
C PRO A 228 69.81 -3.54 26.20
N ARG A 229 70.37 -3.80 24.99
CA ARG A 229 71.30 -2.87 24.25
C ARG A 229 72.10 -3.49 23.08
N LEU A 230 72.14 -2.74 21.98
CA LEU A 230 73.30 -2.37 21.14
C LEU A 230 74.40 -3.42 20.84
N ARG A 231 74.61 -3.71 19.55
CA ARG A 231 75.67 -3.02 18.76
C ARG A 231 75.51 -3.19 17.25
N ALA A 232 76.29 -2.42 16.49
CA ALA A 232 76.12 -2.21 15.05
C ALA A 232 77.34 -2.69 14.22
N GLU A 233 77.14 -2.70 12.90
CA GLU A 233 78.14 -2.56 11.81
C GLU A 233 79.22 -3.63 11.58
N ALA A 234 79.21 -4.22 10.37
CA ALA A 234 80.35 -4.16 9.43
C ALA A 234 79.95 -4.59 7.99
N LYS A 235 80.27 -3.72 7.00
CA LYS A 235 80.70 -3.92 5.58
C LYS A 235 80.36 -5.24 4.81
N ALA A 236 80.11 -5.25 3.49
CA ALA A 236 80.63 -4.37 2.42
C ALA A 236 79.72 -4.33 1.15
N GLU A 237 80.08 -3.49 0.17
CA GLU A 237 79.34 -3.25 -1.09
C GLU A 237 79.44 -4.37 -2.14
N GLY A 238 78.46 -4.41 -3.07
CA GLY A 238 78.47 -5.23 -4.29
C GLY A 238 77.20 -4.95 -5.14
N ASP A 239 77.34 -4.20 -6.23
CA ASP A 239 76.22 -3.60 -6.97
C ASP A 239 75.65 -4.48 -8.10
N THR A 240 74.31 -4.49 -8.26
CA THR A 240 73.52 -4.58 -9.52
C THR A 240 72.03 -4.80 -9.22
N MET A 241 71.31 -3.76 -8.80
CA MET A 241 69.86 -3.83 -8.53
C MET A 241 69.02 -3.90 -9.82
N ALA A 242 68.60 -5.11 -10.21
CA ALA A 242 67.46 -5.31 -11.10
C ALA A 242 66.16 -5.26 -10.27
N PHE A 243 65.31 -4.25 -10.52
CA PHE A 243 64.05 -4.08 -9.79
C PHE A 243 63.02 -5.16 -10.18
N LEU A 244 62.95 -6.22 -9.38
CA LEU A 244 61.73 -7.04 -9.28
C LEU A 244 60.75 -6.29 -8.36
N PRO A 245 59.51 -6.01 -8.80
CA PRO A 245 58.52 -5.42 -7.90
C PRO A 245 58.20 -6.41 -6.78
N ALA A 246 58.20 -5.93 -5.53
CA ALA A 246 57.72 -6.70 -4.39
C ALA A 246 56.25 -7.08 -4.59
N PRO A 247 55.77 -8.21 -4.01
CA PRO A 247 54.35 -8.52 -4.00
C PRO A 247 53.60 -7.35 -3.35
N ALA A 248 52.53 -6.89 -4.00
CA ALA A 248 51.72 -5.81 -3.47
C ALA A 248 51.19 -6.20 -2.09
N THR A 249 51.49 -5.40 -1.08
CA THR A 249 50.85 -5.52 0.23
C THR A 249 49.35 -5.38 0.02
N SER A 250 48.58 -6.37 0.46
CA SER A 250 47.12 -6.27 0.52
C SER A 250 46.75 -4.93 1.15
N ALA A 251 45.92 -4.14 0.47
CA ALA A 251 45.29 -3.02 1.13
C ALA A 251 44.52 -3.57 2.34
N PRO A 252 44.46 -2.84 3.48
CA PRO A 252 43.46 -3.17 4.49
C PRO A 252 42.09 -3.13 3.82
N ASP A 253 41.19 -4.03 4.21
CA ASP A 253 39.85 -4.12 3.59
C ASP A 253 39.23 -2.73 3.53
N ALA A 254 38.98 -2.28 2.30
CA ALA A 254 38.30 -1.03 2.06
C ALA A 254 36.86 -1.22 2.51
N VAL A 255 36.61 -0.89 3.78
CA VAL A 255 35.26 -0.74 4.33
C VAL A 255 34.50 0.13 3.34
N ALA A 256 33.57 -0.49 2.62
CA ALA A 256 32.77 0.21 1.64
C ALA A 256 32.14 1.43 2.34
N PRO A 257 32.09 2.60 1.69
CA PRO A 257 31.30 3.70 2.24
C PRO A 257 29.91 3.15 2.54
N PRO A 258 29.30 3.48 3.71
CA PRO A 258 27.95 3.03 3.99
C PRO A 258 27.07 3.49 2.83
N VAL A 259 26.30 2.56 2.25
CA VAL A 259 25.38 2.89 1.16
C VAL A 259 24.42 3.93 1.71
N GLU A 260 24.54 5.16 1.22
CA GLU A 260 23.66 6.25 1.63
C GLU A 260 22.24 5.87 1.18
N ASN A 261 21.31 5.74 2.13
CA ASN A 261 19.95 5.38 1.78
C ASN A 261 19.29 6.58 1.07
N THR A 262 18.98 6.40 -0.21
CA THR A 262 18.30 7.40 -1.05
C THR A 262 16.79 7.19 -1.13
N GLU A 263 16.23 6.23 -0.37
CA GLU A 263 14.78 6.01 -0.27
C GLU A 263 14.04 7.30 0.14
N ALA A 264 13.14 7.77 -0.73
CA ALA A 264 12.38 9.01 -0.56
C ALA A 264 10.90 8.68 -0.37
N TYR A 265 10.29 9.19 0.70
CA TYR A 265 8.91 8.91 1.07
C TYR A 265 8.06 10.19 1.07
N ALA A 266 6.95 10.16 0.33
CA ALA A 266 5.89 11.16 0.50
C ALA A 266 5.16 10.87 1.82
N ASN A 267 5.24 11.79 2.78
CA ASN A 267 4.61 11.64 4.09
C ASN A 267 4.26 13.01 4.69
N GLU A 268 3.10 13.11 5.33
CA GLU A 268 2.58 14.35 5.89
C GLU A 268 2.50 14.33 7.43
N ALA A 269 2.38 15.52 8.02
CA ALA A 269 2.30 15.68 9.48
C ALA A 269 1.06 14.97 10.04
N PRO A 270 1.18 14.19 11.14
CA PRO A 270 0.10 13.34 11.63
C PRO A 270 -1.25 14.04 11.77
N ASN A 271 -2.31 13.39 11.29
CA ASN A 271 -3.65 13.98 11.21
C ASN A 271 -4.11 14.54 12.58
N PRO A 272 -4.45 15.84 12.67
CA PRO A 272 -4.76 16.48 13.95
C PRO A 272 -6.13 16.08 14.48
N VAL A 273 -6.36 16.34 15.78
CA VAL A 273 -7.70 16.29 16.37
C VAL A 273 -8.49 17.51 15.91
N LYS A 274 -9.63 17.27 15.26
CA LYS A 274 -10.53 18.29 14.70
C LYS A 274 -11.75 18.48 15.61
N VAL A 275 -12.17 19.73 15.80
CA VAL A 275 -13.36 20.10 16.56
C VAL A 275 -14.58 20.06 15.64
N THR A 276 -15.53 19.17 15.92
CA THR A 276 -16.69 18.91 15.05
C THR A 276 -17.58 20.14 14.84
N ALA A 277 -17.65 21.04 15.82
CA ALA A 277 -18.43 22.27 15.71
C ALA A 277 -17.83 23.31 14.74
N GLU A 278 -16.55 23.14 14.34
CA GLU A 278 -15.84 24.01 13.41
C GLU A 278 -15.67 23.34 12.04
N GLU A 279 -15.21 22.09 12.03
CA GLU A 279 -15.06 21.26 10.83
C GLU A 279 -15.76 19.90 11.07
N PRO A 280 -17.07 19.77 10.78
CA PRO A 280 -17.81 18.51 11.03
C PRO A 280 -17.53 17.40 10.00
N VAL A 281 -16.75 17.66 8.95
CA VAL A 281 -16.66 16.79 7.78
C VAL A 281 -15.22 16.41 7.46
N SER A 282 -14.98 15.11 7.33
CA SER A 282 -13.75 14.52 6.82
C SER A 282 -14.02 13.93 5.44
N THR A 283 -13.17 14.22 4.46
CA THR A 283 -13.24 13.62 3.10
C THR A 283 -11.87 13.08 2.73
N PHE A 284 -11.81 11.90 2.11
CA PHE A 284 -10.57 11.25 1.70
C PHE A 284 -10.81 10.37 0.47
N SER A 285 -9.76 10.12 -0.31
CA SER A 285 -9.81 9.15 -1.41
C SER A 285 -9.85 7.72 -0.87
N ILE A 286 -10.42 6.81 -1.66
CA ILE A 286 -10.38 5.38 -1.33
C ILE A 286 -8.99 4.76 -1.59
N ASP A 287 -8.19 5.38 -2.47
CA ASP A 287 -6.91 4.83 -2.92
C ASP A 287 -5.91 4.73 -1.75
N VAL A 288 -5.41 3.51 -1.52
CA VAL A 288 -4.46 3.15 -0.46
C VAL A 288 -3.53 2.05 -0.96
N ASP A 289 -2.26 2.40 -1.15
CA ASP A 289 -1.18 1.44 -1.41
C ASP A 289 -0.87 0.58 -0.17
N THR A 290 -0.02 -0.44 -0.28
CA THR A 290 0.40 -1.26 0.89
C THR A 290 1.92 -1.40 1.05
N ALA A 291 2.68 -0.55 0.36
CA ALA A 291 4.15 -0.60 0.27
C ALA A 291 4.84 -0.34 1.62
N SER A 292 4.35 0.60 2.43
CA SER A 292 4.90 0.96 3.74
C SER A 292 4.94 -0.24 4.70
N TYR A 293 3.98 -1.16 4.65
CA TYR A 293 4.03 -2.36 5.49
C TYR A 293 5.23 -3.27 5.13
N ALA A 294 5.50 -3.46 3.84
CA ALA A 294 6.66 -4.23 3.39
C ALA A 294 7.99 -3.51 3.71
N VAL A 295 8.02 -2.17 3.66
CA VAL A 295 9.18 -1.38 4.15
C VAL A 295 9.39 -1.58 5.66
N VAL A 296 8.32 -1.51 6.47
CA VAL A 296 8.35 -1.76 7.92
C VAL A 296 8.82 -3.19 8.24
N ARG A 297 8.27 -4.20 7.54
CA ARG A 297 8.72 -5.60 7.66
C ARG A 297 10.21 -5.73 7.34
N SER A 298 10.65 -5.18 6.21
CA SER A 298 12.05 -5.25 5.77
C SER A 298 13.00 -4.56 6.74
N SER A 299 12.65 -3.40 7.32
CA SER A 299 13.47 -2.72 8.36
C SER A 299 13.57 -3.56 9.63
N LEU A 300 12.43 -4.01 10.18
CA LEU A 300 12.40 -4.78 11.42
C LEU A 300 13.14 -6.12 11.27
N THR A 301 12.91 -6.86 10.18
CA THR A 301 13.64 -8.11 9.87
C THR A 301 15.12 -7.88 9.58
N GLY A 302 15.48 -6.70 9.07
CA GLY A 302 16.86 -6.23 8.96
C GLY A 302 17.52 -5.86 10.30
N GLY A 303 16.79 -5.93 11.41
CA GLY A 303 17.32 -5.68 12.76
C GLY A 303 17.36 -4.21 13.17
N TYR A 304 16.52 -3.35 12.59
CA TYR A 304 16.41 -1.95 12.99
C TYR A 304 14.97 -1.42 12.92
N LEU A 305 14.68 -0.37 13.69
CA LEU A 305 13.38 0.31 13.60
C LEU A 305 13.32 1.14 12.30
N PRO A 306 12.18 1.14 11.58
CA PRO A 306 11.95 2.08 10.48
C PRO A 306 11.94 3.53 11.01
N SER A 307 12.18 4.51 10.13
CA SER A 307 11.95 5.92 10.48
C SER A 307 10.44 6.20 10.59
N PRO A 308 10.00 7.23 11.36
CA PRO A 308 8.59 7.63 11.38
C PRO A 308 8.01 7.97 9.99
N ASP A 309 8.88 8.42 9.07
CA ASP A 309 8.53 8.80 7.70
C ASP A 309 8.44 7.60 6.74
N GLN A 310 8.86 6.40 7.17
CA GLN A 310 8.63 5.12 6.49
C GLN A 310 7.27 4.47 6.84
N VAL A 311 6.51 5.06 7.78
CA VAL A 311 5.36 4.42 8.43
C VAL A 311 4.07 5.16 8.08
N ARG A 312 3.31 4.64 7.12
CA ARG A 312 1.97 5.11 6.75
C ARG A 312 0.92 4.15 7.33
N ILE A 313 0.10 4.67 8.24
CA ILE A 313 -0.71 3.83 9.15
C ILE A 313 -1.89 3.20 8.39
N GLU A 314 -2.47 3.93 7.46
CA GLU A 314 -3.48 3.48 6.52
C GLU A 314 -2.98 2.33 5.64
N GLU A 315 -1.76 2.43 5.08
CA GLU A 315 -1.17 1.34 4.29
C GLU A 315 -0.92 0.09 5.14
N MET A 316 -0.45 0.27 6.39
CA MET A 316 -0.29 -0.84 7.33
C MET A 316 -1.63 -1.51 7.68
N VAL A 317 -2.69 -0.74 7.92
CA VAL A 317 -4.02 -1.29 8.23
C VAL A 317 -4.60 -2.01 7.01
N ASN A 318 -4.50 -1.42 5.82
CA ASN A 318 -5.05 -1.96 4.57
C ASN A 318 -4.18 -3.04 3.92
N TYR A 319 -3.00 -3.31 4.45
CA TYR A 319 -2.19 -4.47 4.08
C TYR A 319 -2.93 -5.80 4.26
N PHE A 320 -3.81 -5.92 5.26
CA PHE A 320 -4.41 -7.20 5.63
C PHE A 320 -5.76 -7.44 4.93
N PRO A 321 -6.03 -8.68 4.45
CA PRO A 321 -7.39 -9.05 4.09
C PRO A 321 -8.26 -9.11 5.35
N TYR A 322 -9.50 -8.62 5.25
CA TYR A 322 -10.51 -8.61 6.30
C TYR A 322 -11.78 -9.36 5.87
N ALA A 323 -12.47 -9.98 6.83
CA ALA A 323 -13.73 -10.68 6.61
C ALA A 323 -14.95 -9.72 6.60
N TYR A 324 -14.90 -8.67 5.77
CA TYR A 324 -16.04 -7.78 5.53
C TYR A 324 -17.12 -8.47 4.68
N ALA A 325 -18.37 -8.03 4.84
CA ALA A 325 -19.47 -8.54 4.02
C ALA A 325 -19.34 -8.04 2.58
N ALA A 326 -19.40 -8.95 1.61
CA ALA A 326 -19.53 -8.58 0.20
C ALA A 326 -20.91 -7.95 -0.08
N PRO A 327 -21.02 -7.04 -1.06
CA PRO A 327 -22.31 -6.48 -1.45
C PRO A 327 -23.28 -7.54 -2.00
N GLU A 328 -24.56 -7.35 -1.71
CA GLU A 328 -25.64 -8.20 -2.21
C GLU A 328 -26.25 -7.63 -3.51
N GLY A 329 -26.66 -8.54 -4.41
CA GLY A 329 -27.34 -8.18 -5.65
C GLY A 329 -26.42 -7.48 -6.67
N GLU A 330 -26.82 -6.28 -7.08
CA GLU A 330 -26.15 -5.47 -8.11
C GLU A 330 -25.34 -4.30 -7.51
N ALA A 331 -25.18 -4.23 -6.18
CA ALA A 331 -24.44 -3.16 -5.53
C ALA A 331 -22.92 -3.30 -5.74
N ALA A 332 -22.25 -2.22 -6.15
CA ALA A 332 -20.80 -2.19 -6.31
C ALA A 332 -20.02 -2.29 -4.98
N PHE A 333 -20.62 -1.81 -3.88
CA PHE A 333 -19.95 -1.70 -2.57
C PHE A 333 -20.86 -2.05 -1.40
N ALA A 334 -20.27 -2.66 -0.37
CA ALA A 334 -20.84 -2.77 0.96
C ALA A 334 -19.99 -2.01 1.98
N ALA A 335 -20.64 -1.31 2.91
CA ALA A 335 -19.99 -0.63 4.02
C ALA A 335 -20.27 -1.38 5.35
N THR A 336 -19.21 -1.73 6.07
CA THR A 336 -19.24 -2.31 7.41
C THR A 336 -18.73 -1.26 8.40
N VAL A 337 -19.63 -0.71 9.22
CA VAL A 337 -19.28 0.20 10.31
C VAL A 337 -19.18 -0.58 11.63
N SER A 338 -18.31 -0.15 12.53
CA SER A 338 -18.08 -0.80 13.83
C SER A 338 -17.54 0.18 14.87
N VAL A 339 -18.03 0.10 16.10
CA VAL A 339 -17.67 1.04 17.18
C VAL A 339 -17.21 0.30 18.43
N MET A 340 -16.12 0.77 19.04
CA MET A 340 -15.58 0.24 20.30
C MET A 340 -14.89 1.32 21.13
N PRO A 341 -14.74 1.12 22.46
CA PRO A 341 -13.81 1.94 23.27
C PRO A 341 -12.39 1.88 22.70
N THR A 342 -11.68 3.00 22.73
CA THR A 342 -10.32 3.08 22.17
C THR A 342 -9.31 2.33 23.05
N PRO A 343 -8.44 1.45 22.49
CA PRO A 343 -7.52 0.63 23.30
C PRO A 343 -6.53 1.44 24.14
N TRP A 344 -6.10 2.61 23.65
CA TRP A 344 -5.14 3.51 24.29
C TRP A 344 -5.77 4.69 25.05
N ASN A 345 -7.08 4.94 24.90
CA ASN A 345 -7.74 6.13 25.44
C ASN A 345 -9.15 5.81 25.96
N PRO A 346 -9.36 5.67 27.28
CA PRO A 346 -10.64 5.24 27.83
C PRO A 346 -11.77 6.28 27.69
N GLY A 347 -11.47 7.54 27.35
CA GLY A 347 -12.45 8.60 27.16
C GLY A 347 -12.92 8.78 25.71
N THR A 348 -12.41 7.99 24.77
CA THR A 348 -12.78 8.04 23.34
C THR A 348 -13.26 6.68 22.82
N ARG A 349 -13.81 6.68 21.61
CA ARG A 349 -14.17 5.46 20.86
C ARG A 349 -13.44 5.43 19.53
N LEU A 350 -13.12 4.23 19.05
CA LEU A 350 -12.80 4.02 17.65
C LEU A 350 -14.08 3.76 16.87
N VAL A 351 -14.22 4.42 15.72
CA VAL A 351 -15.17 4.10 14.66
C VAL A 351 -14.37 3.57 13.48
N THR A 352 -14.54 2.29 13.17
CA THR A 352 -13.94 1.64 12.00
C THR A 352 -14.95 1.59 10.87
N ILE A 353 -14.53 1.95 9.66
CA ILE A 353 -15.31 1.90 8.43
C ILE A 353 -14.54 1.00 7.47
N GLY A 354 -15.06 -0.21 7.23
CA GLY A 354 -14.57 -1.13 6.19
C GLY A 354 -15.47 -1.06 4.96
N ILE A 355 -14.90 -0.80 3.79
CA ILE A 355 -15.57 -0.87 2.50
C ILE A 355 -15.12 -2.14 1.79
N GLN A 356 -16.06 -2.90 1.23
CA GLN A 356 -15.80 -4.08 0.41
C GLN A 356 -16.38 -3.87 -0.99
N GLY A 357 -15.51 -3.90 -2.00
CA GLY A 357 -15.91 -3.94 -3.41
C GLY A 357 -16.54 -5.28 -3.81
N ALA A 358 -17.44 -5.25 -4.79
CA ALA A 358 -18.06 -6.45 -5.36
C ALA A 358 -17.02 -7.46 -5.88
N LEU A 359 -17.31 -8.75 -5.67
CA LEU A 359 -16.52 -9.88 -6.16
C LEU A 359 -17.24 -10.55 -7.34
N PRO A 360 -17.09 -10.05 -8.58
CA PRO A 360 -17.57 -10.75 -9.77
C PRO A 360 -16.95 -12.14 -9.87
N LYS A 361 -17.66 -13.07 -10.51
CA LYS A 361 -17.15 -14.44 -10.68
C LYS A 361 -15.92 -14.41 -11.59
N VAL A 362 -14.76 -14.83 -11.05
CA VAL A 362 -13.47 -14.90 -11.77
C VAL A 362 -13.56 -15.64 -13.11
N ALA A 363 -14.50 -16.58 -13.26
CA ALA A 363 -14.77 -17.32 -14.49
C ALA A 363 -15.29 -16.46 -15.67
N GLU A 364 -15.87 -15.28 -15.40
CA GLU A 364 -16.50 -14.40 -16.41
C GLU A 364 -15.56 -13.25 -16.86
N ARG A 365 -14.27 -13.27 -16.45
CA ARG A 365 -13.33 -12.17 -16.69
C ARG A 365 -12.87 -12.03 -18.17
N PRO A 366 -12.69 -10.80 -18.69
CA PRO A 366 -11.97 -10.52 -19.95
C PRO A 366 -10.59 -11.18 -20.05
N PRO A 367 -10.10 -11.50 -21.26
CA PRO A 367 -8.70 -11.85 -21.49
C PRO A 367 -7.77 -10.71 -21.05
N LEU A 368 -6.62 -11.09 -20.50
CA LEU A 368 -5.58 -10.17 -20.06
C LEU A 368 -4.43 -10.10 -21.07
N ASN A 369 -3.99 -8.89 -21.40
CA ASN A 369 -2.79 -8.64 -22.17
C ASN A 369 -1.77 -7.93 -21.26
N LEU A 370 -0.79 -8.70 -20.76
CA LEU A 370 0.19 -8.23 -19.79
C LEU A 370 1.55 -7.97 -20.45
N VAL A 371 2.08 -6.76 -20.28
CA VAL A 371 3.47 -6.45 -20.63
C VAL A 371 4.29 -6.35 -19.35
N PHE A 372 5.24 -7.27 -19.17
CA PHE A 372 6.20 -7.18 -18.07
C PHE A 372 7.33 -6.26 -18.52
N LEU A 373 7.41 -5.07 -17.93
CA LEU A 373 8.47 -4.10 -18.14
C LEU A 373 9.50 -4.27 -17.02
N ILE A 374 10.58 -5.00 -17.30
CA ILE A 374 11.52 -5.48 -16.30
C ILE A 374 12.83 -4.68 -16.35
N ASP A 375 13.19 -4.11 -15.21
CA ASP A 375 14.52 -3.58 -14.96
C ASP A 375 15.54 -4.73 -14.93
N THR A 376 16.55 -4.63 -15.79
CA THR A 376 17.70 -5.54 -15.82
C THR A 376 19.01 -4.78 -15.70
N SER A 377 19.01 -3.61 -15.07
CA SER A 377 20.22 -2.87 -14.68
C SER A 377 21.14 -3.70 -13.76
N GLY A 378 22.38 -3.25 -13.57
CA GLY A 378 23.35 -3.95 -12.72
C GLY A 378 22.96 -4.01 -11.23
N SER A 379 22.13 -3.09 -10.73
CA SER A 379 21.69 -3.08 -9.32
C SER A 379 20.68 -4.19 -9.02
N MET A 380 19.98 -4.71 -10.03
CA MET A 380 18.98 -5.79 -9.92
C MET A 380 19.57 -7.20 -9.66
N GLU A 381 20.89 -7.35 -9.49
CA GLU A 381 21.55 -8.67 -9.28
C GLU A 381 21.24 -9.32 -7.92
N ASP A 382 20.91 -8.53 -6.88
CA ASP A 382 20.68 -9.03 -5.51
C ASP A 382 19.56 -10.09 -5.43
N ALA A 383 19.69 -11.04 -4.50
CA ALA A 383 18.75 -12.17 -4.36
C ALA A 383 17.28 -11.77 -4.08
N ASN A 384 17.03 -10.56 -3.56
CA ASN A 384 15.71 -9.97 -3.34
C ASN A 384 15.25 -9.03 -4.48
N LYS A 385 15.95 -9.02 -5.62
CA LYS A 385 15.65 -8.22 -6.82
C LYS A 385 15.26 -9.11 -8.01
N LEU A 386 16.01 -9.12 -9.12
CA LEU A 386 15.65 -9.92 -10.31
C LEU A 386 15.41 -11.42 -10.01
N PRO A 387 16.18 -12.11 -9.14
CA PRO A 387 15.91 -13.49 -8.76
C PRO A 387 14.59 -13.66 -7.98
N LEU A 388 14.16 -12.67 -7.19
CA LEU A 388 12.85 -12.67 -6.55
C LEU A 388 11.75 -12.39 -7.58
N LEU A 389 11.91 -11.38 -8.43
CA LEU A 389 10.99 -11.03 -9.52
C LEU A 389 10.70 -12.23 -10.45
N LYS A 390 11.72 -13.01 -10.84
CA LYS A 390 11.53 -14.25 -11.64
C LYS A 390 10.59 -15.23 -10.94
N GLN A 391 10.76 -15.43 -9.63
CA GLN A 391 9.89 -16.30 -8.82
C GLN A 391 8.48 -15.71 -8.69
N SER A 392 8.36 -14.39 -8.47
CA SER A 392 7.10 -13.66 -8.38
C SER A 392 6.25 -13.79 -9.65
N LEU A 393 6.84 -13.53 -10.82
CA LEU A 393 6.15 -13.68 -12.11
C LEU A 393 5.85 -15.16 -12.41
N SER A 394 6.70 -16.10 -11.99
CA SER A 394 6.46 -17.54 -12.14
C SER A 394 5.27 -18.04 -11.30
N LEU A 395 4.99 -17.42 -10.14
CA LEU A 395 3.78 -17.63 -9.36
C LEU A 395 2.56 -17.04 -10.04
N MET A 396 2.60 -15.76 -10.45
CA MET A 396 1.48 -15.11 -11.15
C MET A 396 1.04 -15.89 -12.40
N LEU A 397 2.01 -16.49 -13.11
CA LEU A 397 1.81 -17.29 -14.31
C LEU A 397 1.13 -18.67 -14.06
N SER A 398 0.79 -19.07 -12.83
CA SER A 398 -0.18 -20.17 -12.61
C SER A 398 -1.64 -19.73 -12.60
N GLU A 399 -1.92 -18.43 -12.47
CA GLU A 399 -3.28 -17.88 -12.34
C GLU A 399 -3.82 -17.27 -13.66
N LEU A 400 -2.93 -17.12 -14.65
CA LEU A 400 -3.29 -16.74 -16.01
C LEU A 400 -3.96 -17.92 -16.74
N ARG A 401 -5.01 -17.63 -17.50
CA ARG A 401 -5.72 -18.61 -18.33
C ARG A 401 -4.98 -18.78 -19.66
N PRO A 402 -5.13 -19.93 -20.36
CA PRO A 402 -4.44 -20.18 -21.63
C PRO A 402 -4.65 -19.11 -22.71
N GLU A 403 -5.79 -18.42 -22.68
CA GLU A 403 -6.17 -17.33 -23.58
C GLU A 403 -5.60 -15.95 -23.22
N ASP A 404 -5.07 -15.72 -22.03
CA ASP A 404 -4.38 -14.46 -21.67
C ASP A 404 -3.03 -14.37 -22.44
N GLN A 405 -2.44 -13.18 -22.61
CA GLN A 405 -1.11 -12.97 -23.21
C GLN A 405 -0.10 -12.34 -22.25
N VAL A 406 1.17 -12.69 -22.47
CA VAL A 406 2.34 -12.09 -21.84
C VAL A 406 3.33 -11.64 -22.92
N ALA A 407 3.84 -10.41 -22.82
CA ALA A 407 5.06 -9.96 -23.48
C ALA A 407 6.08 -9.53 -22.42
N ILE A 408 7.38 -9.59 -22.75
CA ILE A 408 8.46 -9.17 -21.85
C ILE A 408 9.32 -8.13 -22.56
N VAL A 409 9.35 -6.92 -22.00
CA VAL A 409 10.24 -5.83 -22.38
C VAL A 409 11.22 -5.63 -21.23
N THR A 410 12.52 -5.58 -21.54
CA THR A 410 13.57 -5.26 -20.57
C THR A 410 14.14 -3.88 -20.83
N TYR A 411 14.59 -3.20 -19.78
CA TYR A 411 15.46 -2.04 -19.92
C TYR A 411 16.70 -2.16 -19.03
N ALA A 412 17.82 -1.74 -19.60
CA ALA A 412 19.09 -1.52 -18.90
C ALA A 412 19.81 -0.39 -19.66
N GLY A 413 21.02 -0.60 -20.17
CA GLY A 413 21.72 0.37 -21.05
C GLY A 413 21.05 0.61 -22.42
N SER A 414 19.96 -0.11 -22.71
CA SER A 414 19.03 0.11 -23.82
C SER A 414 17.71 -0.61 -23.51
N ALA A 415 16.60 -0.19 -24.10
CA ALA A 415 15.35 -0.96 -24.11
C ALA A 415 15.38 -2.13 -25.13
N GLY A 416 14.66 -3.22 -24.86
CA GLY A 416 14.54 -4.34 -25.79
C GLY A 416 13.38 -5.29 -25.48
N GLU A 417 12.77 -5.86 -26.52
CA GLU A 417 11.75 -6.90 -26.42
C GLU A 417 12.44 -8.27 -26.31
N VAL A 418 12.23 -8.97 -25.18
CA VAL A 418 12.82 -10.29 -24.91
C VAL A 418 11.83 -11.42 -25.22
N LEU A 419 10.54 -11.16 -25.05
CA LEU A 419 9.47 -12.09 -25.43
C LEU A 419 8.36 -11.32 -26.17
N PRO A 420 8.08 -11.64 -27.44
CA PRO A 420 6.93 -11.09 -28.16
C PRO A 420 5.61 -11.57 -27.53
N PRO A 421 4.48 -10.91 -27.83
CA PRO A 421 3.15 -11.30 -27.35
C PRO A 421 2.85 -12.82 -27.47
N THR A 422 2.90 -13.52 -26.34
CA THR A 422 2.84 -14.98 -26.23
C THR A 422 1.65 -15.36 -25.35
N LYS A 423 0.77 -16.24 -25.84
CA LYS A 423 -0.38 -16.73 -25.04
C LYS A 423 0.12 -17.51 -23.82
N ALA A 424 -0.46 -17.28 -22.64
CA ALA A 424 -0.05 -17.89 -21.38
C ALA A 424 -0.16 -19.43 -21.35
N GLY A 425 -0.92 -20.01 -22.29
CA GLY A 425 -0.89 -21.44 -22.58
C GLY A 425 0.48 -21.99 -22.98
N ASP A 426 1.34 -21.19 -23.63
CA ASP A 426 2.77 -21.51 -23.83
C ASP A 426 3.61 -21.03 -22.63
N ARG A 427 3.25 -21.57 -21.46
CA ARG A 427 3.95 -21.30 -20.19
C ARG A 427 5.44 -21.66 -20.26
N ALA A 428 5.83 -22.61 -21.11
CA ALA A 428 7.21 -23.02 -21.29
C ALA A 428 8.06 -21.93 -21.96
N ALA A 429 7.57 -21.28 -23.01
CA ALA A 429 8.26 -20.15 -23.64
C ALA A 429 8.42 -18.96 -22.68
N ILE A 430 7.36 -18.61 -21.94
CA ILE A 430 7.38 -17.48 -20.99
C ILE A 430 8.38 -17.74 -19.84
N LEU A 431 8.36 -18.93 -19.22
CA LEU A 431 9.31 -19.29 -18.17
C LEU A 431 10.75 -19.34 -18.70
N ALA A 432 10.98 -19.84 -19.92
CA ALA A 432 12.32 -19.84 -20.52
C ALA A 432 12.82 -18.41 -20.78
N ALA A 433 11.97 -17.47 -21.18
CA ALA A 433 12.36 -16.07 -21.33
C ALA A 433 12.72 -15.42 -19.98
N LEU A 434 11.90 -15.65 -18.94
CA LEU A 434 12.18 -15.17 -17.57
C LEU A 434 13.50 -15.73 -17.00
N GLU A 435 13.77 -17.03 -17.16
CA GLU A 435 15.01 -17.63 -16.68
C GLU A 435 16.26 -17.07 -17.37
N ASN A 436 16.17 -16.73 -18.66
CA ASN A 436 17.29 -16.15 -19.42
C ASN A 436 17.60 -14.68 -19.09
N LEU A 437 16.79 -13.98 -18.29
CA LEU A 437 17.08 -12.59 -17.88
C LEU A 437 18.33 -12.51 -17.00
N MET A 438 19.20 -11.53 -17.24
CA MET A 438 20.41 -11.26 -16.47
C MET A 438 20.50 -9.77 -16.13
N ALA A 439 20.89 -9.45 -14.90
CA ALA A 439 21.22 -8.10 -14.49
C ALA A 439 22.54 -7.63 -15.14
N GLY A 440 22.59 -6.39 -15.61
CA GLY A 440 23.82 -5.79 -16.15
C GLY A 440 23.62 -4.52 -16.98
N GLY A 441 24.48 -3.54 -16.73
CA GLY A 441 24.47 -2.25 -17.43
C GLY A 441 23.89 -1.11 -16.60
N SER A 442 23.80 0.07 -17.22
CA SER A 442 23.09 1.25 -16.70
C SER A 442 21.58 1.10 -16.88
N THR A 443 20.83 2.20 -16.73
CA THR A 443 19.37 2.24 -16.75
C THR A 443 18.87 3.17 -17.86
N ALA A 444 17.68 2.91 -18.41
CA ALA A 444 17.06 3.68 -19.50
C ALA A 444 15.53 3.62 -19.42
N GLY A 445 14.95 3.97 -18.27
CA GLY A 445 13.53 3.73 -17.94
C GLY A 445 12.55 4.28 -18.99
N ALA A 446 12.80 5.50 -19.47
CA ALA A 446 11.96 6.17 -20.48
C ALA A 446 11.82 5.38 -21.80
N GLU A 447 12.93 4.82 -22.32
CA GLU A 447 12.90 4.01 -23.54
C GLU A 447 12.17 2.68 -23.30
N GLY A 448 12.38 2.06 -22.14
CA GLY A 448 11.70 0.85 -21.72
C GLY A 448 10.18 1.02 -21.66
N LEU A 449 9.72 2.10 -21.04
CA LEU A 449 8.30 2.40 -20.90
C LEU A 449 7.65 2.76 -22.24
N ALA A 450 8.32 3.56 -23.08
CA ALA A 450 7.82 3.85 -24.43
C ALA A 450 7.69 2.59 -25.30
N LEU A 451 8.65 1.66 -25.21
CA LEU A 451 8.58 0.37 -25.88
C LEU A 451 7.48 -0.52 -25.30
N ALA A 452 7.29 -0.55 -23.98
CA ALA A 452 6.24 -1.31 -23.33
C ALA A 452 4.83 -0.85 -23.75
N TYR A 453 4.58 0.46 -23.86
CA TYR A 453 3.32 0.97 -24.42
C TYR A 453 3.16 0.67 -25.90
N GLN A 454 4.24 0.68 -26.70
CA GLN A 454 4.19 0.28 -28.11
C GLN A 454 3.81 -1.20 -28.26
N VAL A 455 4.35 -2.08 -27.41
CA VAL A 455 4.00 -3.50 -27.38
C VAL A 455 2.56 -3.69 -26.91
N ALA A 456 2.13 -2.99 -25.85
CA ALA A 456 0.77 -3.05 -25.29
C ALA A 456 -0.30 -2.69 -26.33
N GLU A 457 -0.16 -1.55 -27.03
CA GLU A 457 -1.10 -1.16 -28.10
C GLU A 457 -1.10 -2.17 -29.27
N GLY A 458 0.00 -2.90 -29.48
CA GLY A 458 0.10 -3.99 -30.45
C GLY A 458 -0.55 -5.31 -30.00
N MET A 459 -0.79 -5.50 -28.70
CA MET A 459 -1.48 -6.69 -28.13
C MET A 459 -3.01 -6.50 -28.07
N LYS A 460 -3.44 -5.24 -27.95
CA LYS A 460 -4.81 -4.82 -27.62
C LYS A 460 -5.86 -5.26 -28.64
N ALA A 461 -6.99 -5.75 -28.13
CA ALA A 461 -8.18 -6.10 -28.90
C ALA A 461 -9.46 -5.66 -28.17
N ASP A 462 -10.57 -5.51 -28.91
CA ASP A 462 -11.85 -5.05 -28.37
C ASP A 462 -12.35 -5.98 -27.26
N GLY A 463 -12.47 -5.45 -26.03
CA GLY A 463 -12.94 -6.20 -24.86
C GLY A 463 -11.87 -7.04 -24.15
N GLU A 464 -10.59 -6.92 -24.51
CA GLU A 464 -9.46 -7.44 -23.71
C GLU A 464 -8.85 -6.32 -22.85
N LEU A 465 -8.39 -6.65 -21.63
CA LEU A 465 -7.80 -5.67 -20.70
C LEU A 465 -6.27 -5.67 -20.82
N THR A 466 -5.67 -4.51 -21.09
CA THR A 466 -4.23 -4.37 -21.30
C THR A 466 -3.58 -3.63 -20.13
N ARG A 467 -2.55 -4.22 -19.52
CA ARG A 467 -1.82 -3.62 -18.39
C ARG A 467 -0.32 -3.89 -18.47
N ILE A 468 0.48 -2.85 -18.20
CA ILE A 468 1.93 -2.91 -18.02
C ILE A 468 2.21 -3.13 -16.53
N LEU A 469 3.10 -4.07 -16.22
CA LEU A 469 3.67 -4.27 -14.89
C LEU A 469 5.15 -3.85 -14.96
N LEU A 470 5.46 -2.66 -14.45
CA LEU A 470 6.83 -2.17 -14.28
C LEU A 470 7.44 -2.80 -13.03
N ALA A 471 8.61 -3.41 -13.14
CA ALA A 471 9.34 -4.01 -12.02
C ALA A 471 10.78 -3.49 -11.96
N THR A 472 11.15 -2.84 -10.85
CA THR A 472 12.43 -2.09 -10.69
C THR A 472 12.92 -2.10 -9.23
N ASP A 473 14.17 -1.73 -8.99
CA ASP A 473 14.70 -1.40 -7.65
C ASP A 473 14.80 0.10 -7.36
N GLY A 474 14.24 0.94 -8.24
CA GLY A 474 13.95 2.35 -8.01
C GLY A 474 14.60 3.34 -8.98
N ASP A 475 15.58 2.91 -9.79
CA ASP A 475 16.38 3.79 -10.65
C ASP A 475 15.68 4.25 -11.95
N PHE A 476 14.34 4.29 -11.97
CA PHE A 476 13.57 4.63 -13.18
C PHE A 476 13.89 6.05 -13.71
N ASN A 477 14.29 6.97 -12.81
CA ASN A 477 14.64 8.35 -13.11
C ASN A 477 15.87 8.47 -14.05
N VAL A 478 16.74 7.47 -14.14
CA VAL A 478 17.91 7.51 -15.02
C VAL A 478 17.49 7.33 -16.49
N GLY A 479 17.47 8.47 -17.19
CA GLY A 479 17.01 8.63 -18.58
C GLY A 479 15.83 9.60 -18.73
N VAL A 480 15.13 9.93 -17.63
CA VAL A 480 13.99 10.87 -17.62
C VAL A 480 14.49 12.23 -17.12
N SER A 481 14.39 13.28 -17.95
CA SER A 481 14.81 14.63 -17.55
C SER A 481 13.69 15.49 -16.93
N ASP A 482 12.49 14.94 -16.80
CA ASP A 482 11.24 15.66 -16.53
C ASP A 482 10.19 14.68 -15.94
N PRO A 483 10.02 14.58 -14.61
CA PRO A 483 9.03 13.70 -13.98
C PRO A 483 7.59 14.09 -14.33
N ASP A 484 7.25 15.38 -14.28
CA ASP A 484 5.93 15.92 -14.67
C ASP A 484 5.57 15.48 -16.11
N GLY A 485 6.54 15.51 -17.02
CA GLY A 485 6.38 15.04 -18.40
C GLY A 485 6.17 13.53 -18.54
N LEU A 486 6.70 12.73 -17.62
CA LEU A 486 6.50 11.28 -17.55
C LEU A 486 5.12 10.93 -16.98
N GLU A 487 4.68 11.60 -15.92
CA GLU A 487 3.32 11.49 -15.36
C GLU A 487 2.27 11.83 -16.42
N ALA A 488 2.43 12.96 -17.11
CA ALA A 488 1.54 13.38 -18.20
C ALA A 488 1.54 12.41 -19.40
N TYR A 489 2.65 11.69 -19.64
CA TYR A 489 2.70 10.63 -20.65
C TYR A 489 1.92 9.39 -20.20
N VAL A 490 2.09 8.93 -18.96
CA VAL A 490 1.35 7.79 -18.39
C VAL A 490 -0.15 8.09 -18.32
N ALA A 491 -0.55 9.25 -17.81
CA ALA A 491 -1.95 9.68 -17.75
C ALA A 491 -2.62 9.71 -19.13
N LYS A 492 -1.89 10.14 -20.16
CA LYS A 492 -2.37 10.09 -21.55
C LYS A 492 -2.49 8.66 -22.10
N GLN A 493 -1.64 7.72 -21.65
CA GLN A 493 -1.77 6.32 -22.04
C GLN A 493 -2.91 5.61 -21.29
N ARG A 494 -3.26 6.05 -20.06
CA ARG A 494 -4.49 5.62 -19.36
C ARG A 494 -5.73 5.92 -20.21
N GLU A 495 -5.80 7.07 -20.90
CA GLU A 495 -6.88 7.39 -21.85
C GLU A 495 -7.00 6.40 -23.03
N THR A 496 -5.95 5.62 -23.34
CA THR A 496 -6.01 4.57 -24.38
C THR A 496 -6.53 3.23 -23.85
N GLY A 497 -6.81 3.09 -22.56
CA GLY A 497 -7.16 1.81 -21.91
C GLY A 497 -5.96 0.90 -21.65
N THR A 498 -4.74 1.46 -21.60
CA THR A 498 -3.52 0.74 -21.20
C THR A 498 -3.11 1.19 -19.80
N TYR A 499 -3.34 0.33 -18.81
CA TYR A 499 -3.03 0.61 -17.41
C TYR A 499 -1.56 0.36 -17.07
N LEU A 500 -1.05 1.00 -16.01
CA LEU A 500 0.30 0.78 -15.47
C LEU A 500 0.24 0.48 -13.97
N SER A 501 1.00 -0.52 -13.51
CA SER A 501 1.22 -0.79 -12.08
C SER A 501 2.72 -1.00 -11.82
N VAL A 502 3.19 -0.64 -10.62
CA VAL A 502 4.62 -0.51 -10.32
C VAL A 502 5.00 -1.42 -9.15
N LEU A 503 6.02 -2.24 -9.35
CA LEU A 503 6.50 -3.27 -8.44
C LEU A 503 7.95 -2.97 -8.05
N GLY A 504 8.17 -2.47 -6.84
CA GLY A 504 9.51 -2.25 -6.28
C GLY A 504 10.11 -3.54 -5.72
N PHE A 505 11.41 -3.73 -5.89
CA PHE A 505 12.18 -4.87 -5.36
C PHE A 505 13.50 -4.41 -4.73
N GLY A 506 14.05 -5.16 -3.77
CA GLY A 506 15.28 -4.76 -3.07
C GLY A 506 15.11 -3.53 -2.17
N ARG A 507 16.19 -2.85 -1.77
CA ARG A 507 16.14 -1.64 -0.92
C ARG A 507 17.31 -0.70 -1.17
N GLY A 508 17.17 0.53 -0.66
CA GLY A 508 18.22 1.54 -0.56
C GLY A 508 18.21 2.61 -1.65
N ASN A 509 17.39 2.44 -2.70
CA ASN A 509 17.27 3.37 -3.83
C ASN A 509 15.82 3.52 -4.36
N LEU A 510 14.81 3.13 -3.57
CA LEU A 510 13.41 3.19 -3.99
C LEU A 510 12.84 4.61 -3.84
N ASP A 511 12.53 5.25 -4.96
CA ASP A 511 11.74 6.48 -5.03
C ASP A 511 10.24 6.14 -4.93
N ASP A 512 9.76 5.94 -3.71
CA ASP A 512 8.37 5.57 -3.39
C ASP A 512 7.38 6.64 -3.88
N ALA A 513 7.79 7.92 -3.90
CA ALA A 513 6.98 9.02 -4.45
C ALA A 513 6.79 8.90 -5.97
N VAL A 514 7.86 8.67 -6.74
CA VAL A 514 7.75 8.42 -8.19
C VAL A 514 7.02 7.12 -8.49
N MET A 515 7.23 6.06 -7.71
CA MET A 515 6.48 4.80 -7.88
C MET A 515 4.98 4.98 -7.66
N GLN A 516 4.56 5.66 -6.59
CA GLN A 516 3.15 5.96 -6.33
C GLN A 516 2.55 6.85 -7.44
N SER A 517 3.25 7.92 -7.83
CA SER A 517 2.74 8.83 -8.87
C SER A 517 2.55 8.13 -10.22
N LEU A 518 3.49 7.26 -10.64
CA LEU A 518 3.36 6.51 -11.89
C LEU A 518 2.24 5.47 -11.86
N ALA A 519 1.99 4.84 -10.71
CA ALA A 519 0.88 3.92 -10.53
C ALA A 519 -0.48 4.65 -10.57
N GLN A 520 -0.60 5.77 -9.83
CA GLN A 520 -1.81 6.59 -9.77
C GLN A 520 -2.18 7.19 -11.13
N ASN A 521 -1.24 7.87 -11.80
CA ASN A 521 -1.44 8.38 -13.17
C ASN A 521 -1.78 7.25 -14.17
N GLY A 522 -1.38 6.01 -13.87
CA GLY A 522 -1.59 4.83 -14.71
C GLY A 522 -2.85 4.02 -14.44
N ASN A 523 -3.67 4.35 -13.42
CA ASN A 523 -4.71 3.49 -12.86
C ASN A 523 -4.18 2.05 -12.63
N GLY A 524 -3.35 1.96 -11.60
CA GLY A 524 -2.86 0.73 -11.01
C GLY A 524 -2.20 1.03 -9.66
N THR A 525 -1.66 0.00 -9.03
CA THR A 525 -1.14 0.07 -7.66
C THR A 525 0.38 0.16 -7.61
N ALA A 526 0.92 0.85 -6.61
CA ALA A 526 2.33 0.71 -6.22
C ALA A 526 2.46 -0.36 -5.13
N ALA A 527 3.31 -1.35 -5.37
CA ALA A 527 3.58 -2.42 -4.42
C ALA A 527 5.08 -2.64 -4.25
N TYR A 528 5.51 -2.94 -3.03
CA TYR A 528 6.90 -3.26 -2.72
C TYR A 528 7.04 -4.73 -2.30
N ILE A 529 7.83 -5.50 -3.05
CA ILE A 529 7.96 -6.96 -2.90
C ILE A 529 9.34 -7.28 -2.30
N ASP A 530 9.35 -7.49 -0.99
CA ASP A 530 10.52 -7.89 -0.20
C ASP A 530 10.69 -9.43 -0.07
N THR A 531 9.61 -10.17 -0.27
CA THR A 531 9.50 -11.61 0.03
C THR A 531 8.62 -12.34 -0.98
N LEU A 532 8.79 -13.67 -1.09
CA LEU A 532 7.92 -14.51 -1.92
C LEU A 532 6.47 -14.62 -1.38
N SER A 533 6.28 -14.35 -0.08
CA SER A 533 4.95 -14.22 0.54
C SER A 533 4.24 -12.96 0.06
N GLU A 534 4.95 -11.83 -0.03
CA GLU A 534 4.43 -10.59 -0.61
C GLU A 534 4.14 -10.74 -2.10
N ALA A 535 5.06 -11.37 -2.84
CA ALA A 535 4.87 -11.66 -4.26
C ALA A 535 3.57 -12.44 -4.53
N ARG A 536 3.23 -13.42 -3.68
CA ARG A 536 1.95 -14.12 -3.73
C ARG A 536 0.78 -13.17 -3.44
N LYS A 537 0.83 -12.46 -2.31
CA LYS A 537 -0.24 -11.55 -1.91
C LYS A 537 -0.56 -10.54 -3.02
N VAL A 538 0.46 -9.85 -3.53
CA VAL A 538 0.31 -8.82 -4.56
C VAL A 538 -0.16 -9.42 -5.89
N LEU A 539 0.53 -10.45 -6.41
CA LEU A 539 0.33 -10.89 -7.80
C LEU A 539 -0.67 -12.03 -8.00
N VAL A 540 -1.02 -12.77 -6.94
CA VAL A 540 -2.02 -13.84 -6.98
C VAL A 540 -3.30 -13.39 -6.28
N ASP A 541 -3.21 -13.02 -5.00
CA ASP A 541 -4.37 -12.78 -4.14
C ASP A 541 -5.05 -11.43 -4.47
N GLN A 542 -4.27 -10.36 -4.71
CA GLN A 542 -4.78 -9.00 -4.96
C GLN A 542 -4.95 -8.67 -6.45
N LEU A 543 -3.92 -8.89 -7.29
CA LEU A 543 -3.92 -8.46 -8.69
C LEU A 543 -5.10 -9.03 -9.50
N THR A 544 -5.51 -10.27 -9.23
CA THR A 544 -6.65 -10.93 -9.90
C THR A 544 -7.97 -10.17 -9.70
N GLY A 545 -8.12 -9.44 -8.60
CA GLY A 545 -9.24 -8.51 -8.36
C GLY A 545 -8.96 -7.11 -8.89
N ALA A 546 -7.77 -6.56 -8.60
CA ALA A 546 -7.35 -5.22 -9.01
C ALA A 546 -7.25 -4.99 -10.54
N LEU A 547 -7.39 -6.06 -11.35
CA LEU A 547 -7.47 -6.00 -12.82
C LEU A 547 -8.85 -5.61 -13.37
N PHE A 548 -9.91 -5.57 -12.56
CA PHE A 548 -11.27 -5.29 -13.04
C PHE A 548 -11.89 -4.11 -12.29
N PRO A 549 -11.87 -2.88 -12.85
CA PRO A 549 -12.55 -1.75 -12.22
C PRO A 549 -14.04 -2.04 -12.08
N ILE A 550 -14.56 -1.88 -10.87
CA ILE A 550 -15.99 -2.00 -10.54
C ILE A 550 -16.63 -0.62 -10.30
N ALA A 551 -15.82 0.40 -10.08
CA ALA A 551 -16.22 1.80 -10.09
C ALA A 551 -15.01 2.73 -10.30
N ASP A 552 -15.28 3.89 -10.89
CA ASP A 552 -14.31 4.97 -11.07
C ASP A 552 -14.59 6.09 -10.04
N ASP A 553 -13.57 6.89 -9.74
CA ASP A 553 -13.67 8.13 -8.95
C ASP A 553 -14.40 7.99 -7.60
N VAL A 554 -13.89 7.10 -6.74
CA VAL A 554 -14.59 6.72 -5.51
C VAL A 554 -14.13 7.55 -4.32
N LYS A 555 -15.05 8.36 -3.77
CA LYS A 555 -14.82 9.30 -2.66
C LYS A 555 -15.53 8.85 -1.40
N ILE A 556 -14.82 8.84 -0.27
CA ILE A 556 -15.42 8.68 1.06
C ILE A 556 -15.54 10.05 1.73
N GLN A 557 -16.69 10.29 2.36
CA GLN A 557 -16.89 11.41 3.28
C GLN A 557 -17.59 10.92 4.56
N VAL A 558 -17.16 11.44 5.71
CA VAL A 558 -17.86 11.25 6.99
C VAL A 558 -18.25 12.62 7.55
N GLU A 559 -19.53 12.81 7.87
CA GLU A 559 -20.05 14.00 8.54
C GLU A 559 -20.48 13.64 9.96
N TRP A 560 -19.81 14.22 10.95
CA TRP A 560 -20.01 13.95 12.37
C TRP A 560 -21.06 14.88 12.99
N ASN A 561 -21.86 14.34 13.90
CA ASN A 561 -22.88 15.06 14.65
C ASN A 561 -22.25 15.76 15.88
N PRO A 562 -22.16 17.11 15.92
CA PRO A 562 -21.49 17.82 17.01
C PRO A 562 -22.21 17.70 18.37
N ALA A 563 -23.44 17.18 18.42
CA ALA A 563 -24.15 16.91 19.68
C ALA A 563 -23.74 15.58 20.34
N THR A 564 -23.03 14.70 19.62
CA THR A 564 -22.63 13.35 20.10
C THR A 564 -21.15 13.04 19.89
N VAL A 565 -20.48 13.76 18.99
CA VAL A 565 -19.03 13.74 18.73
C VAL A 565 -18.52 15.18 18.77
N ALA A 566 -17.82 15.55 19.85
CA ALA A 566 -17.24 16.90 20.00
C ALA A 566 -15.93 17.07 19.21
N GLU A 567 -15.14 16.00 19.14
CA GLU A 567 -13.85 15.95 18.44
C GLU A 567 -13.70 14.63 17.69
N TYR A 568 -12.95 14.64 16.59
CA TYR A 568 -12.50 13.43 15.91
C TYR A 568 -11.08 13.53 15.35
N ARG A 569 -10.45 12.39 15.09
CA ARG A 569 -9.15 12.26 14.42
C ARG A 569 -9.18 11.06 13.49
N LEU A 570 -8.89 11.26 12.21
CA LEU A 570 -8.61 10.16 11.28
C LEU A 570 -7.20 9.63 11.56
N ILE A 571 -7.02 8.32 11.64
CA ILE A 571 -5.73 7.68 11.90
C ILE A 571 -5.15 7.19 10.57
N GLY A 572 -4.03 7.76 10.17
CA GLY A 572 -3.52 7.62 8.80
C GLY A 572 -4.21 8.58 7.82
N TYR A 573 -4.08 8.27 6.53
CA TYR A 573 -4.67 8.97 5.38
C TYR A 573 -4.23 10.45 5.25
N GLU A 574 -3.10 10.84 5.84
CA GLU A 574 -2.62 12.24 5.76
C GLU A 574 -2.40 12.68 4.30
N THR A 575 -1.71 11.87 3.49
CA THR A 575 -1.45 12.14 2.05
C THR A 575 -2.66 11.94 1.15
N ARG A 576 -3.80 11.50 1.70
CA ARG A 576 -5.03 11.13 0.96
C ARG A 576 -6.24 11.99 1.36
N ALA A 577 -6.00 13.07 2.11
CA ALA A 577 -7.03 14.00 2.55
C ALA A 577 -7.56 14.87 1.39
N LEU A 578 -8.88 14.85 1.17
CA LEU A 578 -9.56 15.67 0.16
C LEU A 578 -10.29 16.85 0.81
N ARG A 579 -10.42 17.97 0.10
CA ARG A 579 -11.19 19.12 0.60
C ARG A 579 -12.69 18.83 0.52
N ARG A 580 -13.49 19.48 1.37
CA ARG A 580 -14.95 19.26 1.45
C ARG A 580 -15.65 19.53 0.12
N GLU A 581 -15.20 20.53 -0.64
CA GLU A 581 -15.71 20.86 -1.97
C GLU A 581 -15.42 19.78 -3.02
N ASP A 582 -14.34 19.01 -2.87
CA ASP A 582 -13.92 18.02 -3.86
C ASP A 582 -14.85 16.78 -3.86
N PHE A 583 -15.55 16.50 -2.76
CA PHE A 583 -16.55 15.41 -2.67
C PHE A 583 -17.69 15.51 -3.70
N ASN A 584 -18.03 16.71 -4.16
CA ASN A 584 -19.05 16.94 -5.19
C ASN A 584 -18.45 17.40 -6.53
N ASN A 585 -17.13 17.31 -6.69
CA ASN A 585 -16.43 17.73 -7.88
C ASN A 585 -16.00 16.49 -8.68
N ASP A 586 -16.85 16.04 -9.60
CA ASP A 586 -16.61 14.88 -10.47
C ASP A 586 -15.39 15.05 -11.43
N LYS A 587 -14.63 16.15 -11.31
CA LYS A 587 -13.35 16.43 -12.00
C LYS A 587 -12.10 16.18 -11.16
N ILE A 588 -12.24 16.02 -9.84
CA ILE A 588 -11.14 15.59 -8.98
C ILE A 588 -11.23 14.07 -8.97
N ASP A 589 -10.28 13.42 -9.61
CA ASP A 589 -10.13 11.98 -9.57
C ASP A 589 -9.71 11.55 -8.15
N ALA A 590 -10.45 10.64 -7.54
CA ALA A 590 -10.15 10.09 -6.22
C ALA A 590 -9.68 8.62 -6.26
N GLY A 591 -9.36 8.12 -7.45
CA GLY A 591 -8.93 6.75 -7.69
C GLY A 591 -10.09 5.80 -7.99
N GLU A 592 -9.80 4.83 -8.85
CA GLU A 592 -10.70 3.76 -9.27
C GLU A 592 -10.57 2.54 -8.34
N ILE A 593 -11.63 1.72 -8.22
CA ILE A 593 -11.61 0.52 -7.38
C ILE A 593 -11.73 -0.75 -8.22
N GLY A 594 -10.79 -1.66 -8.02
CA GLY A 594 -10.84 -3.02 -8.54
C GLY A 594 -11.80 -3.97 -7.79
N ALA A 595 -12.24 -5.01 -8.48
CA ALA A 595 -13.04 -6.10 -7.95
C ALA A 595 -12.45 -6.68 -6.66
N GLY A 596 -13.28 -6.83 -5.62
CA GLY A 596 -12.89 -7.41 -4.33
C GLY A 596 -11.96 -6.58 -3.45
N THR A 597 -11.47 -5.42 -3.90
CA THR A 597 -10.66 -4.50 -3.09
C THR A 597 -11.39 -4.12 -1.79
N GLN A 598 -10.61 -4.01 -0.71
CA GLN A 598 -11.07 -3.66 0.63
C GLN A 598 -10.33 -2.42 1.12
N VAL A 599 -11.05 -1.49 1.75
CA VAL A 599 -10.44 -0.28 2.33
C VAL A 599 -11.02 0.01 3.71
N THR A 600 -10.16 0.33 4.66
CA THR A 600 -10.40 0.40 6.10
C THR A 600 -9.93 1.75 6.61
N ALA A 601 -10.86 2.58 7.07
CA ALA A 601 -10.58 3.83 7.76
C ALA A 601 -10.91 3.70 9.25
N ILE A 602 -10.09 4.31 10.11
CA ILE A 602 -10.28 4.30 11.57
C ILE A 602 -10.26 5.75 12.07
N TYR A 603 -11.36 6.16 12.69
CA TYR A 603 -11.46 7.43 13.41
C TYR A 603 -11.42 7.18 14.92
N GLU A 604 -10.67 8.00 15.65
CA GLU A 604 -10.86 8.17 17.10
C GLU A 604 -11.83 9.35 17.33
N VAL A 605 -12.88 9.15 18.13
CA VAL A 605 -13.94 10.14 18.38
C VAL A 605 -14.17 10.39 19.88
N THR A 606 -14.25 11.66 20.26
CA THR A 606 -14.47 12.11 21.65
C THR A 606 -15.91 12.59 21.83
N ALA A 607 -16.61 12.12 22.85
CA ALA A 607 -17.96 12.58 23.17
C ALA A 607 -17.93 13.95 23.90
N PRO A 608 -18.94 14.82 23.71
CA PRO A 608 -19.08 16.07 24.47
C PRO A 608 -19.06 15.81 25.98
N GLY A 609 -18.23 16.56 26.71
CA GLY A 609 -18.06 16.40 28.17
C GLY A 609 -17.19 15.22 28.62
N SER A 610 -16.50 14.52 27.72
CA SER A 610 -15.48 13.52 28.09
C SER A 610 -14.26 14.18 28.75
N GLU A 611 -13.63 13.49 29.71
CA GLU A 611 -12.34 13.91 30.31
C GLU A 611 -11.16 13.80 29.32
N ALA A 612 -11.36 13.15 28.16
CA ALA A 612 -10.36 13.01 27.10
C ALA A 612 -10.49 14.08 25.99
N LEU A 613 -11.26 15.15 26.20
CA LEU A 613 -11.27 16.30 25.28
C LEU A 613 -9.92 17.02 25.29
N LEU A 614 -9.41 17.36 24.11
CA LEU A 614 -8.09 17.99 23.94
C LEU A 614 -8.16 19.50 23.63
N ASN A 615 -9.31 19.99 23.17
CA ASN A 615 -9.56 21.41 22.87
C ASN A 615 -10.59 22.03 23.84
N ASP A 616 -10.27 23.21 24.37
CA ASP A 616 -11.23 24.03 25.13
C ASP A 616 -12.36 24.54 24.23
N PRO A 617 -13.65 24.47 24.64
CA PRO A 617 -14.75 25.03 23.87
C PRO A 617 -14.58 26.53 23.58
N LEU A 618 -14.74 26.92 22.31
CA LEU A 618 -14.61 28.33 21.88
C LEU A 618 -15.55 29.26 22.66
N ARG A 619 -14.98 30.19 23.43
CA ARG A 619 -15.71 31.22 24.20
C ARG A 619 -16.71 32.05 23.37
N TYR A 620 -16.46 32.17 22.06
CA TYR A 620 -17.29 32.92 21.12
C TYR A 620 -17.80 32.04 19.96
N GLY A 621 -17.69 30.72 20.09
CA GLY A 621 -18.24 29.78 19.12
C GLY A 621 -19.77 29.73 19.20
N THR A 622 -20.42 29.42 18.07
CA THR A 622 -21.84 29.10 18.05
C THR A 622 -22.04 27.75 18.74
N ALA A 623 -22.98 27.66 19.68
CA ALA A 623 -23.38 26.35 20.22
C ALA A 623 -23.93 25.48 19.07
N PRO A 624 -23.63 24.17 19.03
CA PRO A 624 -24.18 23.29 18.01
C PRO A 624 -25.71 23.27 18.08
N ALA A 625 -26.35 23.08 16.93
CA ALA A 625 -27.81 22.95 16.85
C ALA A 625 -28.30 21.74 17.65
N GLU A 626 -29.57 21.75 18.06
CA GLU A 626 -30.25 20.59 18.65
C GLU A 626 -30.42 19.48 17.59
N ALA A 627 -29.37 18.72 17.36
CA ALA A 627 -29.34 17.58 16.45
C ALA A 627 -29.99 16.34 17.09
N THR A 628 -30.35 15.36 16.24
CA THR A 628 -31.01 14.13 16.66
C THR A 628 -30.14 13.35 17.66
N ALA A 629 -30.64 13.17 18.88
CA ALA A 629 -29.96 12.37 19.90
C ALA A 629 -30.11 10.87 19.57
N GLY A 630 -29.04 10.23 19.10
CA GLY A 630 -29.03 8.81 18.78
C GLY A 630 -28.02 8.35 17.71
N GLU A 631 -27.33 9.28 17.05
CA GLU A 631 -26.33 8.99 16.01
C GLU A 631 -25.04 9.79 16.21
N LEU A 632 -23.91 9.22 15.79
CA LEU A 632 -22.58 9.85 15.76
C LEU A 632 -22.35 10.66 14.49
N GLY A 633 -22.99 10.29 13.38
CA GLY A 633 -22.77 10.93 12.08
C GLY A 633 -23.25 10.06 10.91
N PHE A 634 -22.85 10.46 9.69
CA PHE A 634 -23.16 9.76 8.44
C PHE A 634 -21.87 9.46 7.68
N LEU A 635 -21.74 8.21 7.25
CA LEU A 635 -20.83 7.79 6.18
C LEU A 635 -21.51 8.05 4.83
N ARG A 636 -20.78 8.68 3.91
CA ARG A 636 -21.16 8.86 2.50
C ARG A 636 -20.11 8.23 1.61
N LEU A 637 -20.55 7.39 0.69
CA LEU A 637 -19.73 6.81 -0.37
C LEU A 637 -20.26 7.32 -1.71
N ARG A 638 -19.41 8.00 -2.49
CA ARG A 638 -19.70 8.43 -3.85
C ARG A 638 -18.82 7.67 -4.83
N TRP A 639 -19.37 7.25 -5.97
CA TRP A 639 -18.65 6.48 -6.99
C TRP A 639 -19.34 6.61 -8.36
N LYS A 640 -18.62 6.40 -9.46
CA LYS A 640 -19.17 6.31 -10.83
C LYS A 640 -19.10 4.87 -11.32
N ALA A 641 -20.03 4.42 -12.15
CA ALA A 641 -19.87 3.13 -12.83
C ALA A 641 -18.71 3.22 -13.84
N PRO A 642 -17.96 2.14 -14.13
CA PRO A 642 -16.79 2.19 -15.01
C PRO A 642 -17.11 2.78 -16.39
N GLY A 643 -16.51 3.92 -16.72
CA GLY A 643 -16.76 4.66 -17.96
C GLY A 643 -18.07 5.46 -18.03
N GLU A 644 -18.80 5.64 -16.93
CA GLU A 644 -19.97 6.54 -16.84
C GLU A 644 -19.62 7.89 -16.19
N ASP A 645 -20.12 9.00 -16.75
CA ASP A 645 -19.96 10.34 -16.16
C ASP A 645 -20.75 10.54 -14.84
N ALA A 646 -21.76 9.70 -14.57
CA ALA A 646 -22.75 9.92 -13.52
C ALA A 646 -22.35 9.29 -12.18
N SER A 647 -22.21 10.11 -11.13
CA SER A 647 -21.88 9.63 -9.79
C SER A 647 -23.10 9.23 -8.96
N THR A 648 -23.08 7.99 -8.46
CA THR A 648 -24.01 7.44 -7.46
C THR A 648 -23.55 7.84 -6.05
N LEU A 649 -24.51 8.10 -5.16
CA LEU A 649 -24.28 8.41 -3.74
C LEU A 649 -25.01 7.39 -2.86
N VAL A 650 -24.29 6.82 -1.89
CA VAL A 650 -24.82 5.94 -0.83
C VAL A 650 -24.55 6.59 0.51
N GLU A 651 -25.57 6.71 1.36
CA GLU A 651 -25.46 7.24 2.73
C GLU A 651 -25.75 6.13 3.75
N THR A 652 -24.96 6.06 4.83
CA THR A 652 -25.10 5.07 5.90
C THR A 652 -24.97 5.77 7.26
N PRO A 653 -25.99 5.71 8.15
CA PRO A 653 -25.90 6.32 9.46
C PRO A 653 -24.95 5.54 10.37
N ILE A 654 -24.22 6.26 11.23
CA ILE A 654 -23.36 5.71 12.27
C ILE A 654 -24.07 5.93 13.61
N THR A 655 -24.71 4.91 14.18
CA THR A 655 -25.49 5.05 15.42
C THR A 655 -24.61 5.13 16.66
N GLY A 656 -23.42 4.52 16.62
CA GLY A 656 -22.55 4.36 17.78
C GLY A 656 -22.81 3.08 18.58
N ALA A 657 -23.68 2.20 18.09
CA ALA A 657 -24.03 0.90 18.66
C ALA A 657 -23.54 -0.28 17.79
N GLU A 658 -22.84 -0.02 16.68
CA GLU A 658 -22.35 -1.03 15.74
C GLU A 658 -21.31 -1.95 16.41
N PRO A 659 -21.50 -3.29 16.41
CA PRO A 659 -20.66 -4.19 17.21
C PRO A 659 -19.27 -4.41 16.59
N ALA A 660 -18.22 -3.97 17.29
CA ALA A 660 -16.84 -4.22 16.87
C ALA A 660 -16.45 -5.71 16.87
N SER A 661 -16.18 -6.21 15.67
CA SER A 661 -15.76 -7.58 15.35
C SER A 661 -14.28 -7.86 15.69
N THR A 662 -13.87 -9.13 15.55
CA THR A 662 -12.47 -9.56 15.56
C THR A 662 -11.63 -8.74 14.58
N GLU A 663 -12.15 -8.52 13.37
CA GLU A 663 -11.48 -7.83 12.27
C GLU A 663 -11.14 -6.38 12.63
N THR A 664 -12.12 -5.65 13.19
CA THR A 664 -11.91 -4.25 13.60
C THR A 664 -10.98 -4.11 14.80
N ARG A 665 -10.91 -5.12 15.67
CA ARG A 665 -9.96 -5.18 16.80
C ARG A 665 -8.55 -5.51 16.33
N PHE A 666 -8.40 -6.33 15.28
CA PHE A 666 -7.12 -6.54 14.62
C PHE A 666 -6.65 -5.25 13.93
N ALA A 667 -7.51 -4.60 13.15
CA ALA A 667 -7.22 -3.31 12.51
C ALA A 667 -6.80 -2.24 13.54
N ALA A 668 -7.49 -2.15 14.69
CA ALA A 668 -7.10 -1.28 15.80
C ALA A 668 -5.72 -1.62 16.40
N ALA A 669 -5.33 -2.89 16.45
CA ALA A 669 -3.99 -3.30 16.90
C ALA A 669 -2.89 -2.88 15.91
N ILE A 670 -3.16 -3.00 14.60
CA ILE A 670 -2.25 -2.54 13.54
C ILE A 670 -2.13 -1.00 13.55
N ALA A 671 -3.25 -0.29 13.73
CA ALA A 671 -3.25 1.17 13.85
C ALA A 671 -2.49 1.66 15.10
N GLY A 672 -2.60 0.94 16.21
CA GLY A 672 -1.77 1.17 17.40
C GLY A 672 -0.29 0.88 17.16
N PHE A 673 0.04 -0.21 16.45
CA PHE A 673 1.42 -0.57 16.08
C PHE A 673 2.08 0.47 15.17
N GLY A 674 1.39 0.97 14.14
CA GLY A 674 1.87 2.07 13.30
C GLY A 674 2.05 3.37 14.10
N GLN A 675 1.13 3.67 15.02
CA GLN A 675 1.28 4.81 15.94
C GLN A 675 2.47 4.67 16.89
N LEU A 676 2.81 3.46 17.36
CA LEU A 676 4.01 3.21 18.17
C LEU A 676 5.30 3.47 17.37
N LEU A 677 5.37 2.96 16.13
CA LEU A 677 6.52 3.17 15.24
C LEU A 677 6.72 4.66 14.87
N ARG A 678 5.64 5.44 14.71
CA ARG A 678 5.72 6.90 14.50
C ARG A 678 5.98 7.71 15.78
N GLY A 679 6.01 7.09 16.97
CA GLY A 679 6.15 7.80 18.25
C GLY A 679 4.95 8.69 18.60
N SER A 680 3.73 8.25 18.28
CA SER A 680 2.48 9.00 18.43
C SER A 680 2.21 9.44 19.87
N VAL A 681 2.01 10.76 20.06
CA VAL A 681 1.67 11.36 21.36
C VAL A 681 0.30 10.92 21.90
N TYR A 682 -0.55 10.33 21.06
CA TYR A 682 -1.94 9.98 21.40
C TYR A 682 -2.09 8.63 22.11
N LEU A 683 -1.01 7.86 22.28
CA LEU A 683 -1.08 6.52 22.88
C LEU A 683 -0.98 6.48 24.42
N GLY A 684 -0.48 7.54 25.06
CA GLY A 684 -0.27 7.56 26.51
C GLY A 684 0.65 6.42 26.99
N ASP A 685 0.19 5.64 27.96
CA ASP A 685 0.91 4.47 28.51
C ASP A 685 0.68 3.16 27.69
N TRP A 686 0.00 3.22 26.54
CA TRP A 686 -0.26 2.05 25.69
C TRP A 686 0.96 1.72 24.84
N GLY A 687 1.51 0.50 25.02
CA GLY A 687 2.78 0.07 24.44
C GLY A 687 2.72 -1.25 23.66
N TRP A 688 3.90 -1.78 23.35
CA TRP A 688 4.07 -2.97 22.51
C TRP A 688 3.33 -4.20 23.04
N ASP A 689 3.33 -4.46 24.36
CA ASP A 689 2.64 -5.62 24.94
C ASP A 689 1.13 -5.56 24.73
N GLN A 690 0.52 -4.37 24.82
CA GLN A 690 -0.89 -4.17 24.54
C GLN A 690 -1.20 -4.33 23.04
N ALA A 691 -0.31 -3.87 22.15
CA ALA A 691 -0.43 -4.09 20.71
C ALA A 691 -0.36 -5.58 20.34
N ILE A 692 0.68 -6.28 20.82
CA ILE A 692 0.91 -7.72 20.63
C ILE A 692 -0.28 -8.52 21.18
N GLY A 693 -0.75 -8.18 22.39
CA GLY A 693 -1.90 -8.83 23.02
C GLY A 693 -3.20 -8.65 22.23
N LEU A 694 -3.49 -7.43 21.78
CA LEU A 694 -4.70 -7.13 21.01
C LEU A 694 -4.68 -7.82 19.63
N ALA A 695 -3.55 -7.77 18.92
CA ALA A 695 -3.38 -8.43 17.63
C ALA A 695 -3.46 -9.96 17.75
N LEU A 696 -2.77 -10.57 18.73
CA LEU A 696 -2.79 -12.02 18.93
C LEU A 696 -4.17 -12.54 19.33
N ALA A 697 -4.88 -11.82 20.20
CA ALA A 697 -6.24 -12.20 20.62
C ALA A 697 -7.27 -12.08 19.48
N ASN A 698 -7.00 -11.24 18.47
CA ASN A 698 -7.92 -10.96 17.37
C ASN A 698 -7.37 -11.38 15.99
N ARG A 699 -6.40 -12.29 15.93
CA ARG A 699 -5.81 -12.74 14.65
C ARG A 699 -6.87 -13.28 13.68
N GLY A 700 -7.87 -13.99 14.18
CA GLY A 700 -8.87 -14.66 13.33
C GLY A 700 -8.27 -15.81 12.53
N GLU A 701 -8.83 -16.05 11.34
CA GLU A 701 -8.26 -16.96 10.34
C GLU A 701 -7.08 -16.30 9.61
N ASP A 702 -6.05 -17.09 9.32
CA ASP A 702 -4.75 -16.58 8.84
C ASP A 702 -4.05 -17.66 7.99
N ALA A 703 -4.69 -18.06 6.89
CA ALA A 703 -4.28 -19.22 6.09
C ALA A 703 -2.87 -19.11 5.48
N PHE A 704 -2.42 -17.88 5.21
CA PHE A 704 -1.11 -17.58 4.63
C PHE A 704 -0.10 -17.05 5.66
N GLY A 705 -0.51 -16.80 6.90
CA GLY A 705 0.37 -16.37 7.99
C GLY A 705 0.67 -14.87 8.06
N TYR A 706 0.02 -14.03 7.23
CA TYR A 706 0.20 -12.58 7.23
C TYR A 706 -0.06 -11.95 8.62
N ARG A 707 -1.12 -12.38 9.31
CA ARG A 707 -1.52 -11.77 10.59
C ARG A 707 -0.64 -12.23 11.76
N ILE A 708 -0.13 -13.47 11.76
CA ILE A 708 0.87 -13.92 12.75
C ILE A 708 2.27 -13.36 12.49
N GLU A 709 2.62 -13.07 11.23
CA GLU A 709 3.83 -12.32 10.90
C GLU A 709 3.80 -10.92 11.55
N ALA A 710 2.68 -10.19 11.43
CA ALA A 710 2.50 -8.88 12.07
C ALA A 710 2.77 -8.92 13.59
N VAL A 711 2.26 -9.93 14.28
CA VAL A 711 2.50 -10.13 15.73
C VAL A 711 3.98 -10.41 16.03
N ASN A 712 4.71 -11.06 15.13
CA ASN A 712 6.16 -11.27 15.27
C ASN A 712 6.96 -10.01 14.95
N LEU A 713 6.52 -9.18 13.99
CA LEU A 713 7.11 -7.87 13.74
C LEU A 713 6.90 -6.91 14.91
N MET A 714 5.74 -6.93 15.58
CA MET A 714 5.52 -6.18 16.82
C MET A 714 6.50 -6.58 17.93
N ARG A 715 6.76 -7.88 18.11
CA ARG A 715 7.76 -8.40 19.07
C ARG A 715 9.19 -7.99 18.69
N LEU A 716 9.48 -7.93 17.39
CA LEU A 716 10.79 -7.51 16.88
C LEU A 716 11.00 -6.01 17.11
N ALA A 717 9.99 -5.17 16.83
CA ALA A 717 9.99 -3.75 17.16
C ALA A 717 10.12 -3.50 18.67
N GLN A 718 9.40 -4.26 19.51
CA GLN A 718 9.56 -4.25 20.97
C GLN A 718 11.02 -4.55 21.36
N GLY A 719 11.60 -5.62 20.83
CA GLY A 719 12.99 -6.01 21.11
C GLY A 719 14.03 -4.98 20.67
N LEU A 720 13.76 -4.26 19.57
CA LEU A 720 14.62 -3.20 19.01
C LEU A 720 14.43 -1.82 19.67
N SER A 721 13.44 -1.68 20.56
CA SER A 721 13.11 -0.43 21.26
C SER A 721 13.66 -0.34 22.70
N ASN A 722 14.44 -1.34 23.16
CA ASN A 722 14.91 -1.50 24.54
C ASN A 722 16.41 -1.22 24.72
#